data_AF-A0A644VNI8-F1
#
_entry.id   AF-A0A644VNI8-F1
#
_cell.length_a   1.000
_cell.length_b   1.000
_cell.length_c   1.000
_cell.angle_alpha   90.00
_cell.angle_beta   90.00
_cell.angle_gamma   90.00
#
_symmetry.space_group_name_H-M   'P 1'
#
loop_
_entity.id
_entity.type
_entity.pdbx_description
1 polymer ?
#
loop_
_entity_poly.entity_id
_entity_poly.type
_entity_poly.pdbx_seq_one_letter_code
_entity_poly.pdbx_strand_id
1 'polypeptide(L)'
;MKSIFKSLFYFLLLFTMFFSVLTNVSAVTYHVDESWSVDDIRELIDNRVDITGLHFDNLIGGIYNNSISLDITKSITITCDVGVKLIGSIDEFNEYAFNIISDNVKITGFTISDYVTGIYCDSYNNIAITNNTLLNNSYSIDIKSSNNTNISNNNILNSEGDGIYLDSSSNTDISNNNINNVSNGISIVSCNNSTIGSNNVSNSSGDSVFVDSSKNVNIKNNNLNKNEGNGIFVSGSDNTEIKNNIIKENDGDGISVDSSNYVTIDNNIIEDSVNDGISTSNSNDINITKNSVKKSKSNGIYISSSKKVRISQNTIKNNNNGIYSIDSNSTTISDNNISENMGSAIMGDNSLYLNISNNNLTSNGDYGIYFDEISNSSIYGNSILNNPVTGIYLGNANYVNMTKNNINENEEGVNIGNCYYLNIISNTIKNNHGIGLYFENFDGGFDGGIEIINNVISNNDGHGIYISEGFNANLVGNYLEKNNGYGILALIFYWGFINNNTINYNENGGIYLEESGCTISNNFLIGNNGDGIFSIGNGDIHNNIIKNNEGIGISLSSNYKGIINNNLIENNAEGIYLSNSRNSNITNNTIKNCGNGISVIDSYNIFIMYNNITNLDFAVYFSNLTGYFIYNIIQNIHGQGLEAYSSSVSIRDNTFKFINGDSVYLSDCNRTSVSNNRFENIKGNGVSSFYSNNTIMDNIFIKNDMGIYIDSGSNKIIGNVLKNCTSAMYIGGDKNIIGNNYMNNCKDGISISGVKNDIYMNKFYNIKNCGIFIEGHSTIIYKNIFNNNGVSIRLNSETNRIEDNKIKNSKNIGINILSYGYNTIIKNNISGNSNHGIRAISSNNNIKNNNIKNAKIGININGNKNILQKNTIKSKLIGIKFTGSNNQIHKNTIANIKIGISIKGNKNKITSNIIKSKLNGIVSHGNQNLISKNKDNSNKGYGIQSSGNKNKISKNIANKNKNHGIKINGDKNKVTDNFARLCGIHGIKISGDCNTVTGNKLGKKASKRICVYGYKNTVKKNKK
;
A
#
# COMPACT_ATOMS: atom_id res chain seq x y z
N MET A 1 73.57 77.10 12.93
CA MET A 1 73.31 76.97 11.48
C MET A 1 74.54 77.14 10.56
N LYS A 2 75.77 77.32 11.07
CA LYS A 2 77.01 77.36 10.26
C LYS A 2 77.85 76.07 10.28
N SER A 3 77.51 75.05 11.08
CA SER A 3 78.25 73.76 11.10
C SER A 3 77.71 72.71 10.12
N ILE A 4 76.42 72.77 9.76
CA ILE A 4 75.80 71.80 8.83
C ILE A 4 76.28 72.00 7.38
N PHE A 5 76.46 73.25 6.93
CA PHE A 5 76.96 73.54 5.58
C PHE A 5 78.45 73.19 5.38
N LYS A 6 79.26 73.23 6.45
CA LYS A 6 80.69 72.88 6.36
C LYS A 6 80.90 71.37 6.32
N SER A 7 80.03 70.60 6.99
CA SER A 7 80.03 69.13 6.93
C SER A 7 79.53 68.64 5.57
N LEU A 8 78.49 69.25 4.99
CA LEU A 8 77.99 68.86 3.66
C LEU A 8 78.99 69.15 2.53
N PHE A 9 79.73 70.27 2.61
CA PHE A 9 80.73 70.62 1.59
C PHE A 9 82.00 69.75 1.68
N TYR A 10 82.44 69.38 2.89
CA TYR A 10 83.53 68.41 3.06
C TYR A 10 83.10 66.99 2.65
N PHE A 11 81.85 66.61 2.92
CA PHE A 11 81.31 65.33 2.45
C PHE A 11 81.25 65.30 0.92
N LEU A 12 80.79 66.37 0.26
CA LEU A 12 80.75 66.44 -1.21
C LEU A 12 82.15 66.46 -1.84
N LEU A 13 83.13 67.17 -1.25
CA LEU A 13 84.51 67.20 -1.76
C LEU A 13 85.22 65.85 -1.57
N LEU A 14 85.02 65.19 -0.42
CA LEU A 14 85.52 63.83 -0.17
C LEU A 14 84.82 62.79 -1.06
N PHE A 15 83.52 62.96 -1.32
CA PHE A 15 82.73 62.09 -2.22
C PHE A 15 83.17 62.23 -3.68
N THR A 16 83.58 63.42 -4.12
CA THR A 16 84.12 63.65 -5.47
C THR A 16 85.60 63.28 -5.61
N MET A 17 86.43 63.40 -4.57
CA MET A 17 87.83 62.93 -4.62
C MET A 17 87.96 61.41 -4.43
N PHE A 18 86.96 60.73 -3.84
CA PHE A 18 86.92 59.26 -3.81
C PHE A 18 86.61 58.62 -5.18
N PHE A 19 85.99 59.37 -6.10
CA PHE A 19 85.67 58.89 -7.46
C PHE A 19 86.76 59.18 -8.51
N SER A 20 87.84 59.90 -8.16
CA SER A 20 88.93 60.21 -9.09
C SER A 20 90.12 59.22 -9.07
N VAL A 21 89.98 58.09 -8.37
CA VAL A 21 90.86 56.91 -8.54
C VAL A 21 89.98 55.69 -8.82
N LEU A 22 89.07 55.81 -9.79
CA LEU A 22 88.63 54.66 -10.55
C LEU A 22 89.67 54.48 -11.65
N THR A 23 90.59 53.53 -11.46
CA THR A 23 91.25 52.93 -12.60
C THR A 23 90.15 52.42 -13.52
N ASN A 24 90.11 52.95 -14.74
CA ASN A 24 89.40 52.35 -15.87
C ASN A 24 90.01 50.97 -16.10
N VAL A 25 89.59 49.98 -15.32
CA VAL A 25 89.88 48.59 -15.62
C VAL A 25 88.88 48.21 -16.70
N SER A 26 89.35 48.14 -17.94
CA SER A 26 88.57 47.57 -19.03
C SER A 26 88.27 46.12 -18.65
N ALA A 27 87.00 45.72 -18.67
CA ALA A 27 86.62 44.32 -18.63
C ALA A 27 87.32 43.57 -19.79
N VAL A 28 88.01 42.47 -19.50
CA VAL A 28 88.70 41.65 -20.51
C VAL A 28 88.23 40.20 -20.43
N THR A 29 88.04 39.60 -21.61
CA THR A 29 87.88 38.15 -21.77
C THR A 29 89.23 37.56 -22.19
N TYR A 30 89.71 36.56 -21.45
CA TYR A 30 90.93 35.82 -21.80
C TYR A 30 90.57 34.52 -22.51
N HIS A 31 91.44 34.12 -23.44
CA HIS A 31 91.34 32.85 -24.14
C HIS A 31 92.36 31.86 -23.58
N VAL A 32 91.92 30.63 -23.37
CA VAL A 32 92.70 29.49 -22.89
C VAL A 32 92.66 28.44 -24.00
N ASP A 33 93.80 27.87 -24.35
CA ASP A 33 93.90 26.77 -25.32
C ASP A 33 94.24 25.44 -24.63
N GLU A 34 94.19 24.33 -25.37
CA GLU A 34 94.36 22.98 -24.82
C GLU A 34 95.77 22.69 -24.23
N SER A 35 96.74 23.61 -24.36
CA SER A 35 98.08 23.44 -23.79
C SER A 35 98.20 23.92 -22.33
N TRP A 36 97.23 24.69 -21.84
CA TRP A 36 97.26 25.26 -20.50
C TRP A 36 97.01 24.20 -19.42
N SER A 37 97.83 24.20 -18.37
CA SER A 37 97.58 23.40 -17.18
C SER A 37 96.52 24.03 -16.28
N VAL A 38 95.98 23.26 -15.33
CA VAL A 38 95.05 23.78 -14.32
C VAL A 38 95.65 24.94 -13.52
N ASP A 39 96.96 24.89 -13.24
CA ASP A 39 97.67 25.93 -12.49
C ASP A 39 97.80 27.22 -13.31
N ASP A 40 98.03 27.13 -14.63
CA ASP A 40 98.08 28.31 -15.51
C ASP A 40 96.73 29.05 -15.54
N ILE A 41 95.63 28.28 -15.60
CA ILE A 41 94.27 28.84 -15.61
C ILE A 41 93.92 29.44 -14.24
N ARG A 42 94.29 28.77 -13.14
CA ARG A 42 94.09 29.27 -11.77
C ARG A 42 94.88 30.56 -11.53
N GLU A 43 96.16 30.61 -11.92
CA GLU A 43 96.98 31.81 -11.77
C GLU A 43 96.38 33.01 -12.52
N LEU A 44 95.81 32.77 -13.72
CA LEU A 44 95.09 33.78 -14.48
C LEU A 44 93.86 34.28 -13.74
N ILE A 45 93.02 33.38 -13.22
CA ILE A 45 91.81 33.72 -12.47
C ILE A 45 92.19 34.52 -11.21
N ASP A 46 93.18 34.09 -10.43
CA ASP A 46 93.51 34.69 -9.15
C ASP A 46 94.22 36.04 -9.28
N ASN A 47 95.15 36.20 -10.23
CA ASN A 47 96.02 37.39 -10.28
C ASN A 47 95.52 38.52 -11.19
N ARG A 48 94.63 38.26 -12.16
CA ARG A 48 94.13 39.30 -13.08
C ARG A 48 92.96 40.07 -12.49
N VAL A 49 93.12 41.38 -12.27
CA VAL A 49 92.05 42.24 -11.72
C VAL A 49 91.03 42.65 -12.81
N ASP A 50 91.44 42.60 -14.07
CA ASP A 50 90.67 42.97 -15.27
C ASP A 50 89.82 41.84 -15.85
N ILE A 51 89.96 40.61 -15.34
CA ILE A 51 89.24 39.45 -15.86
C ILE A 51 87.75 39.52 -15.55
N THR A 52 86.95 39.51 -16.61
CA THR A 52 85.48 39.39 -16.54
C THR A 52 84.95 38.24 -17.38
N GLY A 53 85.79 37.69 -18.26
CA GLY A 53 85.47 36.53 -19.07
C GLY A 53 86.65 35.57 -19.24
N LEU A 54 86.32 34.30 -19.36
CA LEU A 54 87.26 33.23 -19.74
C LEU A 54 86.64 32.42 -20.88
N HIS A 55 87.37 32.22 -21.96
CA HIS A 55 86.93 31.48 -23.13
C HIS A 55 87.90 30.33 -23.41
N PHE A 56 87.38 29.10 -23.50
CA PHE A 56 88.17 27.92 -23.84
C PHE A 56 88.07 27.68 -25.35
N ASP A 57 89.22 27.75 -26.03
CA ASP A 57 89.33 27.56 -27.47
C ASP A 57 89.29 26.06 -27.82
N ASN A 58 88.86 25.75 -29.05
CA ASN A 58 88.97 24.41 -29.66
C ASN A 58 89.94 24.48 -30.84
N LEU A 59 91.25 24.40 -30.58
CA LEU A 59 92.31 24.48 -31.60
C LEU A 59 92.82 23.09 -32.03
N ILE A 60 92.83 22.11 -31.12
CA ILE A 60 93.39 20.77 -31.29
C ILE A 60 92.40 19.69 -30.84
N GLY A 61 91.12 19.86 -31.18
CA GLY A 61 90.06 18.90 -30.89
C GLY A 61 89.32 19.17 -29.57
N GLY A 62 89.68 20.24 -28.84
CA GLY A 62 88.89 20.78 -27.73
C GLY A 62 88.92 19.91 -26.49
N ILE A 63 89.85 18.96 -26.37
CA ILE A 63 89.94 18.06 -25.22
C ILE A 63 90.96 18.62 -24.24
N TYR A 64 90.46 19.11 -23.10
CA TYR A 64 91.28 19.54 -21.98
C TYR A 64 91.47 18.36 -21.03
N ASN A 65 92.54 17.60 -21.30
CA ASN A 65 92.95 16.43 -20.52
C ASN A 65 93.75 16.86 -19.27
N ASN A 66 93.89 15.95 -18.30
CA ASN A 66 94.52 16.13 -16.96
C ASN A 66 93.60 16.71 -15.87
N SER A 67 92.29 16.42 -15.93
CA SER A 67 91.36 16.76 -14.84
C SER A 67 91.37 18.24 -14.44
N ILE A 68 91.05 19.11 -15.40
CA ILE A 68 90.89 20.55 -15.15
C ILE A 68 89.83 20.77 -14.07
N SER A 69 90.29 21.07 -12.85
CA SER A 69 89.47 21.34 -11.67
C SER A 69 89.66 22.78 -11.24
N LEU A 70 88.66 23.63 -11.48
CA LEU A 70 88.82 25.09 -11.37
C LEU A 70 88.01 25.67 -10.21
N ASP A 71 88.71 26.35 -9.31
CA ASP A 71 88.12 27.23 -8.32
C ASP A 71 87.86 28.60 -8.94
N ILE A 72 86.58 28.97 -9.02
CA ILE A 72 86.14 30.23 -9.62
C ILE A 72 86.00 31.28 -8.52
N THR A 73 87.13 31.91 -8.18
CA THR A 73 87.26 32.86 -7.06
C THR A 73 86.81 34.29 -7.38
N LYS A 74 86.36 34.55 -8.62
CA LYS A 74 85.94 35.88 -9.10
C LYS A 74 84.64 35.83 -9.89
N SER A 75 83.92 36.96 -9.90
CA SER A 75 82.77 37.17 -10.77
C SER A 75 83.20 37.15 -12.23
N ILE A 76 82.84 36.08 -12.95
CA ILE A 76 83.35 35.82 -14.30
C ILE A 76 82.33 35.07 -15.16
N THR A 77 82.33 35.35 -16.47
CA THR A 77 81.63 34.53 -17.47
C THR A 77 82.59 33.57 -18.16
N ILE A 78 82.38 32.28 -17.97
CA ILE A 78 83.17 31.17 -18.55
C ILE A 78 82.39 30.57 -19.72
N THR A 79 83.03 30.55 -20.89
CA THR A 79 82.46 30.11 -22.17
C THR A 79 83.46 29.22 -22.90
N CYS A 80 83.03 28.50 -23.93
CA CYS A 80 83.93 27.75 -24.80
C CYS A 80 83.46 27.71 -26.24
N ASP A 81 84.38 27.35 -27.14
CA ASP A 81 84.06 26.93 -28.50
C ASP A 81 83.22 25.64 -28.51
N VAL A 82 82.50 25.42 -29.61
CA VAL A 82 81.70 24.20 -29.79
C VAL A 82 82.63 22.97 -29.78
N GLY A 83 82.28 21.98 -28.97
CA GLY A 83 82.99 20.70 -28.90
C GLY A 83 84.09 20.64 -27.83
N VAL A 84 84.28 21.68 -27.03
CA VAL A 84 85.19 21.64 -25.88
C VAL A 84 84.70 20.64 -24.82
N LYS A 85 85.62 19.79 -24.36
CA LYS A 85 85.41 18.73 -23.37
C LYS A 85 86.40 18.86 -22.22
N LEU A 86 85.88 18.86 -20.99
CA LEU A 86 86.63 18.66 -19.77
C LEU A 86 86.44 17.21 -19.33
N ILE A 87 87.53 16.44 -19.25
CA ILE A 87 87.50 15.03 -18.87
C ILE A 87 88.24 14.87 -17.55
N GLY A 88 87.52 14.41 -16.53
CA GLY A 88 88.04 14.13 -15.19
C GLY A 88 88.52 12.69 -15.01
N SER A 89 88.77 12.33 -13.77
CA SER A 89 89.03 10.96 -13.34
C SER A 89 88.44 10.77 -11.94
N ILE A 90 87.42 9.92 -11.83
CA ILE A 90 86.71 9.59 -10.59
C ILE A 90 87.65 8.88 -9.59
N ASP A 91 88.66 8.15 -10.09
CA ASP A 91 89.61 7.37 -9.27
C ASP A 91 90.77 8.20 -8.69
N GLU A 92 90.99 9.44 -9.15
CA GLU A 92 92.19 10.26 -8.85
C GLU A 92 91.92 11.52 -8.01
N PHE A 93 90.87 11.55 -7.17
CA PHE A 93 90.54 12.68 -6.27
C PHE A 93 90.14 14.01 -6.97
N ASN A 94 89.64 13.98 -8.20
CA ASN A 94 89.10 15.19 -8.84
C ASN A 94 87.67 15.44 -8.38
N GLU A 95 87.52 16.23 -7.32
CA GLU A 95 86.22 16.52 -6.69
C GLU A 95 85.25 17.23 -7.64
N TYR A 96 85.73 18.14 -8.50
CA TYR A 96 84.88 18.91 -9.42
C TYR A 96 85.55 19.42 -10.69
N ALA A 97 84.79 19.69 -11.75
CA ALA A 97 85.29 20.44 -12.92
C ALA A 97 85.28 21.95 -12.64
N PHE A 98 84.18 22.47 -12.08
CA PHE A 98 84.04 23.85 -11.65
C PHE A 98 83.52 23.93 -10.21
N ASN A 99 84.28 24.55 -9.31
CA ASN A 99 83.85 24.94 -7.97
C ASN A 99 83.68 26.46 -7.92
N ILE A 100 82.44 26.92 -7.73
CA ILE A 100 82.10 28.34 -7.74
C ILE A 100 82.31 28.92 -6.34
N ILE A 101 83.25 29.86 -6.23
CA ILE A 101 83.64 30.53 -4.98
C ILE A 101 83.44 32.06 -5.08
N SER A 102 82.50 32.50 -5.92
CA SER A 102 82.17 33.92 -6.09
C SER A 102 80.75 34.12 -6.60
N ASP A 103 80.14 35.23 -6.21
CA ASP A 103 78.87 35.69 -6.79
C ASP A 103 79.03 36.04 -8.28
N ASN A 104 77.93 36.05 -9.02
CA ASN A 104 77.83 36.50 -10.41
C ASN A 104 78.69 35.70 -11.40
N VAL A 105 78.63 34.36 -11.30
CA VAL A 105 79.36 33.44 -12.19
C VAL A 105 78.42 32.83 -13.23
N LYS A 106 78.90 32.77 -14.47
CA LYS A 106 78.20 32.08 -15.57
C LYS A 106 79.10 31.03 -16.22
N ILE A 107 78.60 29.81 -16.43
CA ILE A 107 79.30 28.71 -17.09
C ILE A 107 78.45 28.20 -18.26
N THR A 108 79.00 28.22 -19.48
CA THR A 108 78.23 27.84 -20.68
C THR A 108 79.03 27.13 -21.77
N GLY A 109 78.40 26.12 -22.38
CA GLY A 109 78.84 25.46 -23.62
C GLY A 109 79.65 24.18 -23.47
N PHE A 110 80.06 23.82 -22.25
CA PHE A 110 81.04 22.76 -22.01
C PHE A 110 80.43 21.36 -22.12
N THR A 111 81.23 20.39 -22.56
CA THR A 111 81.02 18.98 -22.21
C THR A 111 81.88 18.63 -21.00
N ILE A 112 81.29 18.16 -19.89
CA ILE A 112 81.97 17.84 -18.63
C ILE A 112 81.73 16.37 -18.32
N SER A 113 82.79 15.55 -18.28
CA SER A 113 82.65 14.11 -18.01
C SER A 113 83.62 13.55 -16.99
N ASP A 114 83.19 12.48 -16.32
CA ASP A 114 84.00 11.62 -15.46
C ASP A 114 84.58 12.36 -14.22
N TYR A 115 83.82 13.32 -13.65
CA TYR A 115 84.12 13.98 -12.38
C TYR A 115 83.25 13.44 -11.23
N VAL A 116 83.73 13.58 -9.99
CA VAL A 116 82.86 13.36 -8.82
C VAL A 116 81.69 14.35 -8.83
N THR A 117 81.95 15.63 -9.06
CA THR A 117 80.91 16.65 -9.26
C THR A 117 81.17 17.44 -10.56
N GLY A 118 80.22 17.56 -11.47
CA GLY A 118 80.43 18.37 -12.67
C GLY A 118 80.61 19.86 -12.31
N ILE A 119 79.59 20.46 -11.71
CA ILE A 119 79.59 21.87 -11.27
C ILE A 119 79.10 21.95 -9.84
N TYR A 120 79.92 22.54 -8.95
CA TYR A 120 79.64 22.71 -7.53
C TYR A 120 79.57 24.20 -7.16
N CYS A 121 78.65 24.56 -6.25
CA CYS A 121 78.58 25.90 -5.64
C CYS A 121 78.04 25.79 -4.22
N ASP A 122 78.66 26.49 -3.26
CA ASP A 122 78.13 26.62 -1.90
C ASP A 122 78.25 28.07 -1.41
N SER A 123 77.12 28.68 -1.03
CA SER A 123 77.02 30.00 -0.41
C SER A 123 77.30 31.21 -1.32
N TYR A 124 77.21 31.04 -2.65
CA TYR A 124 77.39 32.13 -3.63
C TYR A 124 76.16 32.32 -4.52
N ASN A 125 75.88 33.57 -4.90
CA ASN A 125 74.61 33.97 -5.50
C ASN A 125 74.77 34.41 -6.96
N ASN A 126 73.64 34.51 -7.67
CA ASN A 126 73.55 34.94 -9.06
C ASN A 126 74.34 34.03 -10.01
N ILE A 127 74.07 32.73 -9.93
CA ILE A 127 74.78 31.69 -10.68
C ILE A 127 74.00 31.31 -11.94
N ALA A 128 74.67 31.20 -13.09
CA ALA A 128 74.07 30.78 -14.35
C ALA A 128 74.83 29.60 -14.97
N ILE A 129 74.20 28.42 -15.04
CA ILE A 129 74.75 27.21 -15.64
C ILE A 129 73.90 26.85 -16.85
N THR A 130 74.41 27.13 -18.05
CA THR A 130 73.58 27.06 -19.26
C THR A 130 74.23 26.35 -20.44
N ASN A 131 73.48 25.56 -21.21
CA ASN A 131 73.97 24.92 -22.45
C ASN A 131 75.19 24.00 -22.25
N ASN A 132 75.30 23.32 -21.10
CA ASN A 132 76.37 22.36 -20.85
C ASN A 132 75.89 20.91 -21.06
N THR A 133 76.78 20.02 -21.47
CA THR A 133 76.56 18.56 -21.48
C THR A 133 77.35 17.93 -20.34
N LEU A 134 76.69 17.28 -19.39
CA LEU A 134 77.32 16.60 -18.26
C LEU A 134 77.13 15.08 -18.42
N LEU A 135 78.21 14.30 -18.45
CA LEU A 135 78.19 12.87 -18.78
C LEU A 135 78.99 12.06 -17.77
N ASN A 136 78.44 10.95 -17.24
CA ASN A 136 79.18 10.02 -16.38
C ASN A 136 79.81 10.67 -15.13
N ASN A 137 79.21 11.72 -14.58
CA ASN A 137 79.67 12.31 -13.31
C ASN A 137 78.99 11.61 -12.13
N SER A 138 79.61 11.52 -10.96
CA SER A 138 78.90 10.99 -9.78
C SER A 138 77.74 11.91 -9.39
N TYR A 139 77.95 13.23 -9.37
CA TYR A 139 76.92 14.27 -9.28
C TYR A 139 77.10 15.24 -10.45
N SER A 140 76.03 15.64 -11.12
CA SER A 140 76.17 16.54 -12.27
C SER A 140 76.22 18.02 -11.87
N ILE A 141 75.19 18.53 -11.21
CA ILE A 141 75.14 19.91 -10.70
C ILE A 141 74.71 19.88 -9.23
N ASP A 142 75.54 20.37 -8.32
CA ASP A 142 75.29 20.44 -6.87
C ASP A 142 75.44 21.89 -6.38
N ILE A 143 74.33 22.49 -5.92
CA ILE A 143 74.25 23.91 -5.53
C ILE A 143 73.66 24.03 -4.12
N LYS A 144 74.42 24.58 -3.18
CA LYS A 144 74.04 24.72 -1.77
C LYS A 144 74.03 26.18 -1.34
N SER A 145 73.08 26.57 -0.49
CA SER A 145 73.02 27.90 0.13
C SER A 145 73.13 29.08 -0.85
N SER A 146 72.68 28.92 -2.10
CA SER A 146 73.03 29.81 -3.23
C SER A 146 71.76 30.37 -3.88
N ASN A 147 71.56 31.68 -3.82
CA ASN A 147 70.32 32.31 -4.32
C ASN A 147 70.45 32.87 -5.73
N ASN A 148 69.30 33.04 -6.38
CA ASN A 148 69.17 33.60 -7.74
C ASN A 148 69.93 32.75 -8.78
N THR A 149 69.67 31.45 -8.79
CA THR A 149 70.38 30.47 -9.63
C THR A 149 69.55 30.14 -10.88
N ASN A 150 70.16 30.16 -12.06
CA ASN A 150 69.56 29.74 -13.33
C ASN A 150 70.31 28.53 -13.90
N ILE A 151 69.65 27.38 -13.98
CA ILE A 151 70.17 26.14 -14.54
C ILE A 151 69.30 25.79 -15.75
N SER A 152 69.78 26.08 -16.96
CA SER A 152 68.93 25.88 -18.14
C SER A 152 69.61 25.37 -19.40
N ASN A 153 68.87 24.62 -20.20
CA ASN A 153 69.33 24.04 -21.47
C ASN A 153 70.54 23.10 -21.31
N ASN A 154 70.71 22.45 -20.15
CA ASN A 154 71.78 21.48 -19.95
C ASN A 154 71.31 20.07 -20.36
N ASN A 155 72.26 19.24 -20.80
CA ASN A 155 72.05 17.84 -21.16
C ASN A 155 72.85 16.94 -20.19
N ILE A 156 72.17 16.27 -19.28
CA ILE A 156 72.75 15.49 -18.17
C ILE A 156 72.49 14.01 -18.41
N LEU A 157 73.54 13.20 -18.48
CA LEU A 157 73.47 11.80 -18.88
C LEU A 157 74.30 10.91 -17.95
N ASN A 158 73.74 9.78 -17.52
CA ASN A 158 74.46 8.69 -16.83
C ASN A 158 75.16 9.14 -15.53
N SER A 159 74.47 9.86 -14.63
CA SER A 159 75.05 10.22 -13.33
C SER A 159 74.69 9.18 -12.27
N GLU A 160 75.61 8.84 -11.36
CA GLU A 160 75.30 7.88 -10.28
C GLU A 160 74.35 8.47 -9.22
N GLY A 161 74.50 9.77 -8.93
CA GLY A 161 73.68 10.57 -8.03
C GLY A 161 72.68 11.45 -8.78
N ASP A 162 72.22 12.50 -8.11
CA ASP A 162 71.21 13.41 -8.66
C ASP A 162 71.74 14.18 -9.88
N GLY A 163 70.87 14.36 -10.88
CA GLY A 163 71.21 15.16 -12.06
C GLY A 163 71.42 16.63 -11.68
N ILE A 164 70.46 17.21 -10.97
CA ILE A 164 70.52 18.56 -10.43
C ILE A 164 70.08 18.51 -8.96
N TYR A 165 70.97 18.85 -8.03
CA TYR A 165 70.69 18.92 -6.60
C TYR A 165 70.84 20.36 -6.09
N LEU A 166 69.81 20.86 -5.40
CA LEU A 166 69.84 22.13 -4.69
C LEU A 166 69.48 21.95 -3.22
N ASP A 167 70.25 22.57 -2.32
CA ASP A 167 69.94 22.67 -0.89
C ASP A 167 69.94 24.13 -0.43
N SER A 168 68.95 24.50 0.39
CA SER A 168 68.90 25.76 1.15
C SER A 168 69.05 27.02 0.28
N SER A 169 68.54 26.95 -0.96
CA SER A 169 68.68 27.98 -1.99
C SER A 169 67.36 28.71 -2.23
N SER A 170 67.35 29.88 -2.87
CA SER A 170 66.10 30.60 -3.18
C SER A 170 66.13 31.33 -4.51
N ASN A 171 64.94 31.58 -5.08
CA ASN A 171 64.75 32.25 -6.37
C ASN A 171 65.47 31.51 -7.50
N THR A 172 65.23 30.20 -7.63
CA THR A 172 65.94 29.36 -8.61
C THR A 172 65.07 29.05 -9.82
N ASP A 173 65.65 29.07 -11.01
CA ASP A 173 64.99 28.65 -12.27
C ASP A 173 65.75 27.46 -12.86
N ILE A 174 65.11 26.30 -12.88
CA ILE A 174 65.63 25.06 -13.45
C ILE A 174 64.78 24.74 -14.67
N SER A 175 65.26 25.09 -15.87
CA SER A 175 64.42 25.03 -17.05
C SER A 175 65.05 24.50 -18.33
N ASN A 176 64.25 23.79 -19.15
CA ASN A 176 64.68 23.25 -20.45
C ASN A 176 65.88 22.29 -20.39
N ASN A 177 66.10 21.61 -19.27
CA ASN A 177 67.17 20.61 -19.15
C ASN A 177 66.70 19.24 -19.65
N ASN A 178 67.59 18.47 -20.26
CA ASN A 178 67.39 17.08 -20.63
C ASN A 178 68.22 16.20 -19.70
N ILE A 179 67.57 15.38 -18.86
CA ILE A 179 68.19 14.59 -17.80
C ILE A 179 67.83 13.12 -18.03
N ASN A 180 68.84 12.25 -18.12
CA ASN A 180 68.63 10.83 -18.38
C ASN A 180 69.60 9.94 -17.60
N ASN A 181 69.07 8.83 -17.07
CA ASN A 181 69.86 7.80 -16.38
C ASN A 181 70.64 8.39 -15.19
N VAL A 182 69.91 8.86 -14.18
CA VAL A 182 70.43 9.49 -12.96
C VAL A 182 69.78 8.86 -11.71
N SER A 183 70.18 9.25 -10.50
CA SER A 183 69.44 8.88 -9.28
C SER A 183 68.09 9.61 -9.21
N ASN A 184 68.03 10.83 -8.68
CA ASN A 184 66.88 11.71 -8.91
C ASN A 184 67.18 12.66 -10.07
N GLY A 185 66.15 13.02 -10.84
CA GLY A 185 66.29 13.96 -11.94
C GLY A 185 66.69 15.36 -11.45
N ILE A 186 65.77 15.96 -10.70
CA ILE A 186 65.91 17.29 -10.09
C ILE A 186 65.47 17.17 -8.63
N SER A 187 66.37 17.49 -7.70
CA SER A 187 66.13 17.45 -6.26
C SER A 187 66.34 18.84 -5.67
N ILE A 188 65.30 19.40 -5.03
CA ILE A 188 65.40 20.67 -4.31
C ILE A 188 64.97 20.48 -2.86
N VAL A 189 65.85 20.86 -1.92
CA VAL A 189 65.66 20.70 -0.48
C VAL A 189 65.75 22.07 0.18
N SER A 190 64.78 22.41 1.02
CA SER A 190 64.72 23.72 1.70
C SER A 190 64.83 24.92 0.75
N CYS A 191 64.31 24.78 -0.47
CA CYS A 191 64.41 25.77 -1.53
C CYS A 191 63.14 26.62 -1.66
N ASN A 192 63.25 27.95 -1.74
CA ASN A 192 62.08 28.83 -1.78
C ASN A 192 61.98 29.64 -3.07
N ASN A 193 60.74 29.90 -3.52
CA ASN A 193 60.43 30.72 -4.70
C ASN A 193 61.10 30.18 -5.98
N SER A 194 61.02 28.86 -6.19
CA SER A 194 61.72 28.16 -7.26
C SER A 194 60.78 27.76 -8.41
N THR A 195 61.30 27.73 -9.63
CA THR A 195 60.60 27.24 -10.83
C THR A 195 61.35 26.04 -11.41
N ILE A 196 60.63 24.95 -11.67
CA ILE A 196 61.10 23.76 -12.38
C ILE A 196 60.25 23.63 -13.65
N GLY A 197 60.78 24.11 -14.78
CA GLY A 197 59.99 24.38 -15.99
C GLY A 197 60.50 23.71 -17.26
N SER A 198 59.63 23.05 -18.02
CA SER A 198 59.97 22.56 -19.38
C SER A 198 61.15 21.58 -19.45
N ASN A 199 61.45 20.84 -18.38
CA ASN A 199 62.52 19.84 -18.36
C ASN A 199 62.03 18.50 -18.91
N ASN A 200 62.94 17.71 -19.47
CA ASN A 200 62.72 16.33 -19.90
C ASN A 200 63.56 15.41 -19.00
N VAL A 201 62.92 14.60 -18.17
CA VAL A 201 63.59 13.72 -17.20
C VAL A 201 63.17 12.28 -17.44
N SER A 202 64.14 11.37 -17.58
CA SER A 202 63.86 9.99 -17.95
C SER A 202 64.83 8.96 -17.41
N ASN A 203 64.37 7.72 -17.20
CA ASN A 203 65.19 6.60 -16.72
C ASN A 203 65.93 6.91 -15.40
N SER A 204 65.35 7.70 -14.50
CA SER A 204 65.91 7.95 -13.17
C SER A 204 65.59 6.77 -12.25
N SER A 205 66.54 6.34 -11.41
CA SER A 205 66.30 5.24 -10.43
C SER A 205 65.52 5.70 -9.19
N GLY A 206 65.38 7.02 -9.00
CA GLY A 206 64.53 7.66 -8.00
C GLY A 206 63.43 8.51 -8.63
N ASP A 207 63.09 9.61 -7.97
CA ASP A 207 62.05 10.53 -8.42
C ASP A 207 62.52 11.39 -9.59
N SER A 208 61.61 11.72 -10.51
CA SER A 208 61.96 12.64 -11.61
C SER A 208 62.17 14.07 -11.09
N VAL A 209 61.29 14.50 -10.18
CA VAL A 209 61.38 15.76 -9.44
C VAL A 209 61.07 15.50 -7.98
N PHE A 210 62.02 15.77 -7.09
CA PHE A 210 61.87 15.70 -5.64
C PHE A 210 61.93 17.10 -5.03
N VAL A 211 60.92 17.46 -4.24
CA VAL A 211 60.81 18.75 -3.54
C VAL A 211 60.59 18.49 -2.06
N ASP A 212 61.55 18.89 -1.23
CA ASP A 212 61.47 18.70 0.22
C ASP A 212 61.59 20.02 0.98
N SER A 213 60.80 20.19 2.03
CA SER A 213 60.86 21.29 3.00
C SER A 213 60.91 22.69 2.38
N SER A 214 60.27 22.87 1.22
CA SER A 214 60.37 24.02 0.32
C SER A 214 59.08 24.85 0.30
N LYS A 215 59.13 26.12 -0.15
CA LYS A 215 57.92 26.96 -0.26
C LYS A 215 57.86 27.73 -1.58
N ASN A 216 56.63 27.94 -2.06
CA ASN A 216 56.37 28.70 -3.29
C ASN A 216 57.08 28.11 -4.51
N VAL A 217 56.93 26.80 -4.74
CA VAL A 217 57.56 26.08 -5.85
C VAL A 217 56.59 25.96 -7.03
N ASN A 218 57.06 26.22 -8.25
CA ASN A 218 56.27 26.09 -9.49
C ASN A 218 56.87 25.03 -10.42
N ILE A 219 56.22 23.88 -10.52
CA ILE A 219 56.63 22.74 -11.36
C ILE A 219 55.72 22.68 -12.59
N LYS A 220 56.22 23.08 -13.77
CA LYS A 220 55.37 23.24 -14.95
C LYS A 220 55.95 22.78 -16.27
N ASN A 221 55.07 22.30 -17.15
CA ASN A 221 55.39 21.92 -18.54
C ASN A 221 56.52 20.88 -18.67
N ASN A 222 56.82 20.09 -17.64
CA ASN A 222 57.86 19.07 -17.69
C ASN A 222 57.34 17.78 -18.36
N ASN A 223 58.25 17.03 -18.98
CA ASN A 223 58.01 15.68 -19.48
C ASN A 223 58.83 14.69 -18.64
N LEU A 224 58.15 13.84 -17.86
CA LEU A 224 58.75 13.00 -16.83
C LEU A 224 58.35 11.54 -17.10
N ASN A 225 59.26 10.74 -17.65
CA ASN A 225 58.92 9.41 -18.16
C ASN A 225 59.90 8.29 -17.81
N LYS A 226 59.37 7.09 -17.51
CA LYS A 226 60.16 5.87 -17.27
C LYS A 226 61.11 5.97 -16.08
N ASN A 227 60.66 6.51 -14.95
CA ASN A 227 61.47 6.60 -13.73
C ASN A 227 61.00 5.56 -12.71
N GLU A 228 61.93 4.98 -11.95
CA GLU A 228 61.65 3.92 -10.96
C GLU A 228 60.97 4.47 -9.69
N GLY A 229 61.11 5.77 -9.41
CA GLY A 229 60.38 6.48 -8.36
C GLY A 229 59.11 7.19 -8.86
N ASN A 230 58.71 8.24 -8.16
CA ASN A 230 57.58 9.07 -8.54
C ASN A 230 57.91 9.97 -9.73
N GLY A 231 56.87 10.36 -10.48
CA GLY A 231 57.01 11.47 -11.43
C GLY A 231 57.40 12.76 -10.71
N ILE A 232 56.59 13.17 -9.73
CA ILE A 232 56.87 14.32 -8.87
C ILE A 232 56.56 13.92 -7.42
N PHE A 233 57.50 14.12 -6.51
CA PHE A 233 57.28 13.97 -5.07
C PHE A 233 57.49 15.29 -4.34
N VAL A 234 56.46 15.73 -3.62
CA VAL A 234 56.45 16.95 -2.79
C VAL A 234 56.26 16.55 -1.32
N SER A 235 57.28 16.76 -0.51
CA SER A 235 57.31 16.43 0.92
C SER A 235 57.51 17.70 1.75
N GLY A 236 56.67 17.91 2.78
CA GLY A 236 56.84 19.02 3.73
C GLY A 236 56.88 20.42 3.10
N SER A 237 56.28 20.61 1.93
CA SER A 237 56.51 21.76 1.07
C SER A 237 55.21 22.50 0.71
N ASP A 238 55.07 23.73 1.21
CA ASP A 238 53.83 24.51 1.13
C ASP A 238 53.77 25.45 -0.10
N ASN A 239 52.55 25.77 -0.53
CA ASN A 239 52.29 26.72 -1.63
C ASN A 239 52.92 26.27 -2.97
N THR A 240 52.78 24.99 -3.30
CA THR A 240 53.36 24.40 -4.51
C THR A 240 52.33 24.35 -5.65
N GLU A 241 52.73 24.76 -6.85
CA GLU A 241 51.93 24.64 -8.07
C GLU A 241 52.53 23.60 -9.03
N ILE A 242 51.74 22.60 -9.41
CA ILE A 242 52.12 21.54 -10.35
C ILE A 242 51.19 21.62 -11.57
N LYS A 243 51.69 22.16 -12.69
CA LYS A 243 50.83 22.51 -13.84
C LYS A 243 51.33 22.02 -15.20
N ASN A 244 50.42 21.49 -16.02
CA ASN A 244 50.71 21.15 -17.42
C ASN A 244 51.87 20.16 -17.64
N ASN A 245 52.16 19.29 -16.67
CA ASN A 245 53.20 18.28 -16.82
C ASN A 245 52.66 17.03 -17.53
N ILE A 246 53.54 16.35 -18.27
CA ILE A 246 53.28 15.04 -18.89
C ILE A 246 54.10 14.02 -18.10
N ILE A 247 53.44 13.11 -17.41
CA ILE A 247 54.03 12.15 -16.47
C ILE A 247 53.62 10.75 -16.91
N LYS A 248 54.58 9.91 -17.32
CA LYS A 248 54.27 8.62 -17.96
C LYS A 248 55.17 7.48 -17.53
N GLU A 249 54.59 6.29 -17.40
CA GLU A 249 55.35 5.03 -17.23
C GLU A 249 56.32 5.09 -16.02
N ASN A 250 55.91 5.66 -14.89
CA ASN A 250 56.74 5.70 -13.67
C ASN A 250 56.32 4.59 -12.69
N ASP A 251 57.29 3.97 -12.01
CA ASP A 251 57.03 2.85 -11.09
C ASP A 251 56.52 3.28 -9.71
N GLY A 252 56.65 4.57 -9.35
CA GLY A 252 56.00 5.19 -8.21
C GLY A 252 54.61 5.77 -8.54
N ASP A 253 54.21 6.79 -7.77
CA ASP A 253 53.04 7.61 -8.09
C ASP A 253 53.35 8.54 -9.29
N GLY A 254 52.33 8.94 -10.03
CA GLY A 254 52.50 10.04 -10.98
C GLY A 254 52.89 11.33 -10.27
N ILE A 255 52.11 11.71 -9.26
CA ILE A 255 52.39 12.83 -8.35
C ILE A 255 52.09 12.40 -6.93
N SER A 256 53.04 12.53 -6.02
CA SER A 256 52.86 12.27 -4.59
C SER A 256 53.05 13.57 -3.78
N VAL A 257 52.11 13.86 -2.88
CA VAL A 257 52.14 15.04 -1.99
C VAL A 257 51.98 14.56 -0.55
N ASP A 258 53.03 14.72 0.25
CA ASP A 258 52.99 14.37 1.68
C ASP A 258 53.29 15.57 2.57
N SER A 259 52.56 15.66 3.68
CA SER A 259 52.77 16.63 4.76
C SER A 259 52.87 18.09 4.26
N SER A 260 52.12 18.44 3.21
CA SER A 260 52.24 19.70 2.47
C SER A 260 50.90 20.43 2.39
N ASN A 261 50.90 21.77 2.41
CA ASN A 261 49.67 22.55 2.39
C ASN A 261 49.61 23.52 1.20
N TYR A 262 48.39 23.88 0.80
CA TYR A 262 48.14 24.85 -0.26
C TYR A 262 48.74 24.43 -1.62
N VAL A 263 48.64 23.13 -1.95
CA VAL A 263 49.16 22.58 -3.20
C VAL A 263 48.07 22.60 -4.28
N THR A 264 48.43 23.09 -5.48
CA THR A 264 47.56 23.06 -6.67
C THR A 264 48.14 22.14 -7.72
N ILE A 265 47.39 21.12 -8.12
CA ILE A 265 47.71 20.17 -9.19
C ILE A 265 46.73 20.40 -10.34
N ASP A 266 47.14 21.11 -11.39
CA ASP A 266 46.24 21.56 -12.47
C ASP A 266 46.69 21.13 -13.87
N ASN A 267 45.76 20.58 -14.65
CA ASN A 267 45.94 20.30 -16.08
C ASN A 267 47.14 19.40 -16.43
N ASN A 268 47.47 18.42 -15.59
CA ASN A 268 48.52 17.43 -15.86
C ASN A 268 47.98 16.20 -16.60
N ILE A 269 48.83 15.57 -17.41
CA ILE A 269 48.55 14.28 -18.08
C ILE A 269 49.39 13.22 -17.38
N ILE A 270 48.72 12.27 -16.71
CA ILE A 270 49.34 11.20 -15.94
C ILE A 270 48.87 9.87 -16.52
N GLU A 271 49.81 9.03 -16.96
CA GLU A 271 49.49 7.76 -17.64
C GLU A 271 50.45 6.64 -17.22
N ASP A 272 49.92 5.43 -16.99
CA ASP A 272 50.69 4.21 -16.76
C ASP A 272 51.61 4.28 -15.51
N SER A 273 51.15 4.88 -14.40
CA SER A 273 51.81 4.80 -13.09
C SER A 273 51.60 3.41 -12.45
N VAL A 274 52.63 2.85 -11.81
CA VAL A 274 52.48 1.56 -11.11
C VAL A 274 51.73 1.69 -9.79
N ASN A 275 51.90 2.80 -9.05
CA ASN A 275 51.11 3.08 -7.86
C ASN A 275 49.90 3.96 -8.21
N ASP A 276 49.65 5.04 -7.47
CA ASP A 276 48.52 5.93 -7.70
C ASP A 276 48.86 6.95 -8.80
N GLY A 277 47.85 7.46 -9.51
CA GLY A 277 48.06 8.59 -10.43
C GLY A 277 48.46 9.85 -9.69
N ILE A 278 47.67 10.22 -8.69
CA ILE A 278 47.93 11.31 -7.75
C ILE A 278 47.67 10.81 -6.33
N SER A 279 48.63 10.97 -5.42
CA SER A 279 48.48 10.64 -4.00
C SER A 279 48.65 11.89 -3.14
N THR A 280 47.80 12.08 -2.14
CA THR A 280 47.94 13.14 -1.13
C THR A 280 47.77 12.58 0.27
N SER A 281 48.78 12.76 1.13
CA SER A 281 48.79 12.27 2.51
C SER A 281 49.13 13.39 3.50
N ASN A 282 48.45 13.40 4.65
CA ASN A 282 48.70 14.36 5.75
C ASN A 282 48.72 15.84 5.31
N SER A 283 47.93 16.17 4.29
CA SER A 283 48.04 17.43 3.55
C SER A 283 46.74 18.23 3.64
N ASN A 284 46.81 19.56 3.65
CA ASN A 284 45.62 20.41 3.78
C ASN A 284 45.51 21.45 2.66
N ASP A 285 44.25 21.82 2.35
CA ASP A 285 43.94 22.86 1.37
C ASP A 285 44.54 22.52 -0.02
N ILE A 286 44.29 21.28 -0.48
CA ILE A 286 44.78 20.75 -1.78
C ILE A 286 43.74 20.94 -2.87
N ASN A 287 44.17 21.37 -4.06
CA ASN A 287 43.30 21.56 -5.22
C ASN A 287 43.79 20.75 -6.42
N ILE A 288 43.01 19.75 -6.86
CA ILE A 288 43.32 18.84 -7.97
C ILE A 288 42.32 19.10 -9.09
N THR A 289 42.73 19.80 -10.14
CA THR A 289 41.82 20.26 -11.20
C THR A 289 42.25 19.95 -12.62
N LYS A 290 41.30 19.58 -13.49
CA LYS A 290 41.53 19.42 -14.94
C LYS A 290 42.60 18.40 -15.34
N ASN A 291 42.98 17.49 -14.46
CA ASN A 291 43.98 16.47 -14.76
C ASN A 291 43.36 15.32 -15.55
N SER A 292 44.17 14.68 -16.40
CA SER A 292 43.83 13.45 -17.12
C SER A 292 44.66 12.31 -16.54
N VAL A 293 44.05 11.47 -15.70
CA VAL A 293 44.72 10.35 -15.01
C VAL A 293 44.25 9.01 -15.57
N LYS A 294 45.18 8.18 -16.06
CA LYS A 294 44.85 6.96 -16.78
C LYS A 294 45.78 5.80 -16.47
N LYS A 295 45.23 4.58 -16.41
CA LYS A 295 46.00 3.33 -16.35
C LYS A 295 46.98 3.23 -15.16
N SER A 296 46.70 3.94 -14.07
CA SER A 296 47.38 3.68 -12.80
C SER A 296 47.00 2.28 -12.32
N LYS A 297 47.97 1.44 -11.91
CA LYS A 297 47.64 0.08 -11.43
C LYS A 297 46.98 0.09 -10.04
N SER A 298 47.10 1.20 -9.29
CA SER A 298 46.33 1.49 -8.08
C SER A 298 45.23 2.52 -8.38
N ASN A 299 45.01 3.54 -7.54
CA ASN A 299 43.94 4.50 -7.69
C ASN A 299 44.31 5.60 -8.69
N GLY A 300 43.31 6.19 -9.35
CA GLY A 300 43.53 7.42 -10.11
C GLY A 300 43.95 8.56 -9.17
N ILE A 301 43.17 8.81 -8.12
CA ILE A 301 43.49 9.77 -7.07
C ILE A 301 43.28 9.13 -5.70
N TYR A 302 44.31 9.16 -4.85
CA TYR A 302 44.27 8.66 -3.48
C TYR A 302 44.47 9.80 -2.48
N ILE A 303 43.57 9.91 -1.49
CA ILE A 303 43.58 10.94 -0.45
C ILE A 303 43.56 10.25 0.91
N SER A 304 44.55 10.52 1.75
CA SER A 304 44.64 9.96 3.10
C SER A 304 44.93 11.03 4.15
N SER A 305 44.22 10.98 5.28
CA SER A 305 44.46 11.83 6.46
C SER A 305 44.56 13.34 6.14
N SER A 306 43.83 13.79 5.13
CA SER A 306 43.96 15.12 4.54
C SER A 306 42.69 15.96 4.74
N LYS A 307 42.81 17.29 4.72
CA LYS A 307 41.66 18.18 4.95
C LYS A 307 41.46 19.22 3.86
N LYS A 308 40.20 19.54 3.59
CA LYS A 308 39.78 20.56 2.62
C LYS A 308 40.34 20.31 1.21
N VAL A 309 40.30 19.06 0.78
CA VAL A 309 40.72 18.67 -0.57
C VAL A 309 39.60 18.98 -1.57
N ARG A 310 39.94 19.62 -2.70
CA ARG A 310 39.02 19.87 -3.81
C ARG A 310 39.49 19.12 -5.05
N ILE A 311 38.63 18.27 -5.60
CA ILE A 311 38.89 17.47 -6.80
C ILE A 311 37.83 17.83 -7.83
N SER A 312 38.19 18.56 -8.90
CA SER A 312 37.20 18.94 -9.90
C SER A 312 37.67 18.97 -11.36
N GLN A 313 36.73 18.72 -12.27
CA GLN A 313 36.97 18.76 -13.72
C GLN A 313 38.03 17.77 -14.22
N ASN A 314 38.36 16.72 -13.46
CA ASN A 314 39.34 15.71 -13.86
C ASN A 314 38.69 14.63 -14.74
N THR A 315 39.49 14.03 -15.62
CA THR A 315 39.14 12.82 -16.38
C THR A 315 39.96 11.65 -15.84
N ILE A 316 39.31 10.68 -15.21
CA ILE A 316 39.95 9.57 -14.50
C ILE A 316 39.44 8.25 -15.08
N LYS A 317 40.31 7.48 -15.74
CA LYS A 317 39.86 6.25 -16.40
C LYS A 317 40.86 5.10 -16.42
N ASN A 318 40.35 3.87 -16.47
CA ASN A 318 41.16 2.65 -16.61
C ASN A 318 42.18 2.46 -15.45
N ASN A 319 41.89 2.96 -14.26
CA ASN A 319 42.70 2.71 -13.05
C ASN A 319 42.07 1.57 -12.22
N ASN A 320 42.65 1.18 -11.09
CA ASN A 320 41.98 0.26 -10.16
C ASN A 320 40.72 0.91 -9.58
N ASN A 321 40.84 1.94 -8.73
CA ASN A 321 39.71 2.81 -8.37
C ASN A 321 39.86 4.19 -9.01
N GLY A 322 38.76 4.91 -9.18
CA GLY A 322 38.79 6.30 -9.66
C GLY A 322 39.38 7.25 -8.62
N ILE A 323 38.62 7.54 -7.57
CA ILE A 323 39.03 8.38 -6.44
C ILE A 323 38.81 7.61 -5.14
N TYR A 324 39.81 7.55 -4.27
CA TYR A 324 39.67 6.97 -2.93
C TYR A 324 40.07 7.99 -1.86
N SER A 325 39.14 8.29 -0.94
CA SER A 325 39.34 9.18 0.21
C SER A 325 39.18 8.41 1.52
N ILE A 326 40.24 8.33 2.32
CA ILE A 326 40.26 7.66 3.63
C ILE A 326 40.71 8.62 4.74
N ASP A 327 40.11 8.50 5.93
CA ASP A 327 40.47 9.27 7.14
C ASP A 327 40.51 10.79 6.92
N SER A 328 39.71 11.29 5.97
CA SER A 328 39.82 12.66 5.45
C SER A 328 38.61 13.50 5.83
N ASN A 329 38.80 14.82 5.84
CA ASN A 329 37.76 15.75 6.28
C ASN A 329 37.55 16.89 5.29
N SER A 330 36.29 17.21 4.98
CA SER A 330 35.91 18.33 4.12
C SER A 330 36.41 18.17 2.67
N THR A 331 36.41 16.94 2.16
CA THR A 331 36.73 16.64 0.76
C THR A 331 35.55 16.98 -0.15
N THR A 332 35.78 17.73 -1.23
CA THR A 332 34.78 18.04 -2.26
C THR A 332 35.21 17.44 -3.59
N ILE A 333 34.35 16.60 -4.17
CA ILE A 333 34.57 15.96 -5.48
C ILE A 333 33.47 16.45 -6.42
N SER A 334 33.80 17.28 -7.42
CA SER A 334 32.79 17.82 -8.32
C SER A 334 33.16 17.87 -9.80
N ASP A 335 32.16 17.70 -10.67
CA ASP A 335 32.32 17.92 -12.12
C ASP A 335 33.41 17.03 -12.77
N ASN A 336 33.71 15.86 -12.19
CA ASN A 336 34.68 14.92 -12.74
C ASN A 336 34.01 13.90 -13.67
N ASN A 337 34.78 13.39 -14.64
CA ASN A 337 34.39 12.27 -15.49
C ASN A 337 35.22 11.04 -15.11
N ILE A 338 34.58 10.05 -14.48
CA ILE A 338 35.22 8.87 -13.89
C ILE A 338 34.62 7.62 -14.52
N SER A 339 35.42 6.89 -15.30
CA SER A 339 34.89 5.79 -16.11
C SER A 339 35.88 4.65 -16.32
N GLU A 340 35.37 3.44 -16.56
CA GLU A 340 36.17 2.27 -16.96
C GLU A 340 37.26 1.91 -15.94
N ASN A 341 37.13 2.30 -14.67
CA ASN A 341 38.04 1.83 -13.62
C ASN A 341 37.64 0.42 -13.17
N MET A 342 38.59 -0.40 -12.74
CA MET A 342 38.36 -1.81 -12.42
C MET A 342 37.47 -2.03 -11.19
N GLY A 343 37.49 -1.10 -10.24
CA GLY A 343 36.72 -1.11 -9.00
C GLY A 343 35.74 0.06 -8.95
N SER A 344 35.73 0.81 -7.84
CA SER A 344 34.76 1.88 -7.61
C SER A 344 35.14 3.19 -8.31
N ALA A 345 34.16 3.97 -8.76
CA ALA A 345 34.40 5.30 -9.29
C ALA A 345 34.85 6.27 -8.18
N ILE A 346 34.10 6.30 -7.07
CA ILE A 346 34.46 7.06 -5.86
C ILE A 346 34.27 6.16 -4.64
N MET A 347 35.32 6.05 -3.83
CA MET A 347 35.33 5.34 -2.56
C MET A 347 35.63 6.30 -1.41
N GLY A 348 34.80 6.27 -0.38
CA GLY A 348 34.97 7.04 0.86
C GLY A 348 34.97 6.11 2.06
N ASP A 349 36.00 6.21 2.90
CA ASP A 349 36.16 5.41 4.12
C ASP A 349 36.52 6.32 5.31
N ASN A 350 35.89 6.08 6.46
CA ASN A 350 36.10 6.77 7.74
C ASN A 350 36.31 8.30 7.62
N SER A 351 35.46 8.96 6.84
CA SER A 351 35.62 10.36 6.44
C SER A 351 34.42 11.23 6.80
N LEU A 352 34.67 12.52 7.06
CA LEU A 352 33.66 13.50 7.45
C LEU A 352 33.52 14.59 6.40
N TYR A 353 32.29 15.04 6.14
CA TYR A 353 32.01 16.13 5.19
C TYR A 353 32.52 15.84 3.76
N LEU A 354 32.32 14.61 3.28
CA LEU A 354 32.63 14.20 1.92
C LEU A 354 31.48 14.60 0.98
N ASN A 355 31.69 15.66 0.18
CA ASN A 355 30.67 16.24 -0.67
C ASN A 355 30.93 15.90 -2.14
N ILE A 356 30.03 15.11 -2.75
CA ILE A 356 30.14 14.61 -4.13
C ILE A 356 29.06 15.25 -4.97
N SER A 357 29.42 16.02 -6.01
CA SER A 357 28.41 16.70 -6.83
C SER A 357 28.70 16.79 -8.32
N ASN A 358 27.67 16.64 -9.15
CA ASN A 358 27.73 16.82 -10.60
C ASN A 358 28.81 15.97 -11.32
N ASN A 359 29.20 14.82 -10.77
CA ASN A 359 30.14 13.92 -11.43
C ASN A 359 29.42 12.98 -12.39
N ASN A 360 30.14 12.55 -13.43
CA ASN A 360 29.72 11.49 -14.34
C ASN A 360 30.51 10.20 -14.04
N LEU A 361 29.83 9.19 -13.51
CA LEU A 361 30.40 7.94 -12.99
C LEU A 361 29.88 6.76 -13.83
N THR A 362 30.62 6.36 -14.86
CA THR A 362 30.11 5.45 -15.90
C THR A 362 30.97 4.21 -16.06
N SER A 363 30.36 3.03 -16.03
CA SER A 363 31.03 1.75 -16.37
C SER A 363 32.30 1.48 -15.56
N ASN A 364 32.25 1.74 -14.24
CA ASN A 364 33.30 1.29 -13.32
C ASN A 364 32.96 -0.12 -12.82
N GLY A 365 33.96 -0.92 -12.50
CA GLY A 365 33.82 -2.37 -12.34
C GLY A 365 33.12 -2.84 -11.07
N ASP A 366 32.95 -1.96 -10.06
CA ASP A 366 32.19 -2.26 -8.86
C ASP A 366 31.04 -1.24 -8.64
N TYR A 367 31.31 -0.21 -7.84
CA TYR A 367 30.34 0.78 -7.40
C TYR A 367 30.50 2.11 -8.13
N GLY A 368 29.40 2.83 -8.35
CA GLY A 368 29.48 4.25 -8.70
C GLY A 368 30.05 5.06 -7.53
N ILE A 369 29.39 4.99 -6.38
CA ILE A 369 29.85 5.59 -5.12
C ILE A 369 29.77 4.53 -4.01
N TYR A 370 30.86 4.34 -3.29
CA TYR A 370 30.92 3.48 -2.10
C TYR A 370 31.28 4.32 -0.88
N PHE A 371 30.39 4.38 0.11
CA PHE A 371 30.64 4.99 1.43
C PHE A 371 30.64 3.92 2.51
N ASP A 372 31.69 3.90 3.33
CA ASP A 372 31.73 3.20 4.61
C ASP A 372 32.19 4.17 5.71
N GLU A 373 31.51 4.11 6.85
CA GLU A 373 31.76 4.97 8.03
C GLU A 373 31.82 6.48 7.71
N ILE A 374 30.98 6.95 6.78
CA ILE A 374 30.91 8.36 6.37
C ILE A 374 29.90 9.14 7.22
N SER A 375 30.18 10.41 7.56
CA SER A 375 29.12 11.26 8.10
C SER A 375 29.15 12.73 7.69
N ASN A 376 27.98 13.38 7.84
CA ASN A 376 27.76 14.80 7.53
C ASN A 376 28.07 15.16 6.05
N SER A 377 27.68 14.27 5.14
CA SER A 377 28.10 14.28 3.74
C SER A 377 26.93 14.53 2.79
N SER A 378 27.24 14.86 1.53
CA SER A 378 26.21 15.08 0.50
C SER A 378 26.57 14.44 -0.83
N ILE A 379 25.55 13.92 -1.51
CA ILE A 379 25.63 13.34 -2.85
C ILE A 379 24.59 14.06 -3.71
N TYR A 380 25.01 14.98 -4.58
CA TYR A 380 24.11 15.88 -5.30
C TYR A 380 24.31 15.89 -6.82
N GLY A 381 23.25 15.65 -7.59
CA GLY A 381 23.28 15.91 -9.04
C GLY A 381 24.23 15.02 -9.85
N ASN A 382 24.68 13.88 -9.30
CA ASN A 382 25.59 12.97 -10.00
C ASN A 382 24.85 12.09 -11.01
N SER A 383 25.53 11.75 -12.09
CA SER A 383 25.05 10.80 -13.10
C SER A 383 25.84 9.50 -12.96
N ILE A 384 25.15 8.42 -12.57
CA ILE A 384 25.77 7.14 -12.17
C ILE A 384 25.19 6.03 -13.03
N LEU A 385 25.98 5.51 -13.96
CA LEU A 385 25.48 4.58 -14.98
C LEU A 385 26.34 3.34 -15.17
N ASN A 386 25.68 2.21 -15.44
CA ASN A 386 26.33 1.00 -15.94
C ASN A 386 27.42 0.44 -15.02
N ASN A 387 27.26 0.56 -13.70
CA ASN A 387 28.18 -0.05 -12.71
C ASN A 387 27.59 -1.42 -12.27
N PRO A 388 28.35 -2.52 -12.36
CA PRO A 388 27.82 -3.89 -12.32
C PRO A 388 27.60 -4.43 -10.90
N VAL A 389 27.79 -3.62 -9.84
CA VAL A 389 27.45 -4.01 -8.46
C VAL A 389 26.34 -3.12 -7.89
N THR A 390 26.61 -1.84 -7.64
CA THR A 390 25.57 -0.90 -7.18
C THR A 390 25.90 0.52 -7.62
N GLY A 391 24.89 1.31 -7.98
CA GLY A 391 25.06 2.73 -8.26
C GLY A 391 25.63 3.48 -7.06
N ILE A 392 24.94 3.40 -5.91
CA ILE A 392 25.42 3.97 -4.64
C ILE A 392 25.27 2.96 -3.50
N TYR A 393 26.36 2.69 -2.80
CA TYR A 393 26.37 1.94 -1.54
C TYR A 393 26.64 2.88 -0.35
N LEU A 394 25.80 2.80 0.68
CA LEU A 394 25.93 3.51 1.95
C LEU A 394 25.97 2.49 3.11
N GLY A 395 27.16 2.21 3.63
CA GLY A 395 27.38 1.41 4.83
C GLY A 395 27.77 2.30 6.02
N ASN A 396 27.11 2.14 7.16
CA ASN A 396 27.40 2.90 8.38
C ASN A 396 27.43 4.43 8.18
N ALA A 397 26.70 4.93 7.17
CA ALA A 397 26.79 6.31 6.71
C ALA A 397 25.67 7.16 7.32
N ASN A 398 26.03 8.20 8.07
CA ASN A 398 25.09 8.94 8.91
C ASN A 398 25.00 10.42 8.53
N TYR A 399 23.81 11.01 8.64
CA TYR A 399 23.60 12.43 8.26
C TYR A 399 23.99 12.70 6.80
N VAL A 400 23.58 11.81 5.89
CA VAL A 400 23.88 11.92 4.46
C VAL A 400 22.65 12.46 3.70
N ASN A 401 22.88 13.49 2.90
CA ASN A 401 21.88 14.06 2.00
C ASN A 401 22.13 13.62 0.55
N MET A 402 21.27 12.76 0.00
CA MET A 402 21.30 12.32 -1.38
C MET A 402 20.19 13.04 -2.17
N THR A 403 20.55 13.88 -3.14
CA THR A 403 19.56 14.72 -3.84
C THR A 403 19.83 14.86 -5.34
N LYS A 404 18.78 14.71 -6.17
CA LYS A 404 18.83 14.93 -7.64
C LYS A 404 19.86 14.08 -8.39
N ASN A 405 20.23 12.92 -7.89
CA ASN A 405 21.11 12.00 -8.61
C ASN A 405 20.32 11.20 -9.64
N ASN A 406 20.95 10.91 -10.78
CA ASN A 406 20.43 10.04 -11.83
C ASN A 406 21.19 8.72 -11.79
N ILE A 407 20.53 7.66 -11.33
CA ILE A 407 21.09 6.33 -11.07
C ILE A 407 20.40 5.36 -12.01
N ASN A 408 21.12 4.94 -13.06
CA ASN A 408 20.52 4.27 -14.22
C ASN A 408 21.35 3.09 -14.70
N GLU A 409 20.72 1.96 -15.05
CA GLU A 409 21.40 0.80 -15.66
C GLU A 409 22.53 0.21 -14.80
N ASN A 410 22.47 0.34 -13.48
CA ASN A 410 23.39 -0.36 -12.58
C ASN A 410 22.80 -1.74 -12.22
N GLU A 411 23.60 -2.62 -11.64
CA GLU A 411 23.07 -3.90 -11.14
C GLU A 411 22.03 -3.63 -10.03
N GLU A 412 22.44 -3.01 -8.93
CA GLU A 412 21.52 -2.45 -7.93
C GLU A 412 21.50 -0.91 -8.02
N GLY A 413 20.37 -0.28 -7.71
CA GLY A 413 20.26 1.19 -7.74
C GLY A 413 21.01 1.84 -6.56
N VAL A 414 20.41 1.75 -5.37
CA VAL A 414 20.96 2.28 -4.11
C VAL A 414 20.80 1.23 -3.02
N ASN A 415 21.90 0.90 -2.32
CA ASN A 415 21.92 -0.04 -1.22
C ASN A 415 22.38 0.66 0.07
N ILE A 416 21.65 0.45 1.17
CA ILE A 416 21.81 1.14 2.44
C ILE A 416 21.81 0.12 3.59
N GLY A 417 22.88 0.12 4.39
CA GLY A 417 23.02 -0.73 5.57
C GLY A 417 23.51 0.06 6.78
N ASN A 418 22.90 -0.18 7.95
CA ASN A 418 23.29 0.42 9.23
C ASN A 418 23.39 1.97 9.23
N CYS A 419 22.46 2.65 8.55
CA CYS A 419 22.49 4.11 8.42
C CYS A 419 21.38 4.81 9.22
N TYR A 420 21.67 6.01 9.71
CA TYR A 420 20.73 6.87 10.45
C TYR A 420 20.73 8.30 9.90
N TYR A 421 19.60 9.00 10.00
CA TYR A 421 19.43 10.38 9.49
C TYR A 421 19.79 10.52 8.00
N LEU A 422 19.11 9.75 7.15
CA LEU A 422 19.28 9.81 5.70
C LEU A 422 18.16 10.60 5.04
N ASN A 423 18.53 11.54 4.16
CA ASN A 423 17.59 12.25 3.30
C ASN A 423 17.84 11.83 1.84
N ILE A 424 16.88 11.14 1.24
CA ILE A 424 16.91 10.70 -0.16
C ILE A 424 15.80 11.44 -0.89
N ILE A 425 16.17 12.51 -1.60
CA ILE A 425 15.20 13.49 -2.09
C ILE A 425 15.35 13.73 -3.60
N SER A 426 14.26 13.59 -4.35
CA SER A 426 14.21 13.94 -5.79
C SER A 426 15.26 13.26 -6.65
N ASN A 427 15.68 12.04 -6.30
CA ASN A 427 16.57 11.21 -7.13
C ASN A 427 15.74 10.48 -8.20
N THR A 428 16.38 10.17 -9.32
CA THR A 428 15.82 9.31 -10.38
C THR A 428 16.60 8.00 -10.39
N ILE A 429 15.94 6.90 -10.04
CA ILE A 429 16.52 5.56 -9.90
C ILE A 429 15.78 4.61 -10.83
N LYS A 430 16.38 4.24 -11.96
CA LYS A 430 15.65 3.55 -13.02
C LYS A 430 16.47 2.54 -13.81
N ASN A 431 15.79 1.60 -14.46
CA ASN A 431 16.41 0.62 -15.36
C ASN A 431 17.56 -0.18 -14.71
N ASN A 432 17.58 -0.34 -13.38
CA ASN A 432 18.60 -1.15 -12.72
C ASN A 432 18.18 -2.63 -12.75
N HIS A 433 19.15 -3.54 -12.79
CA HIS A 433 18.93 -4.98 -12.93
C HIS A 433 18.48 -5.70 -11.64
N GLY A 434 18.40 -4.96 -10.55
CA GLY A 434 17.92 -5.40 -9.25
C GLY A 434 16.92 -4.40 -8.66
N ILE A 435 17.03 -4.14 -7.36
CA ILE A 435 16.17 -3.24 -6.60
C ILE A 435 16.56 -1.78 -6.89
N GLY A 436 15.54 -0.91 -6.95
CA GLY A 436 15.77 0.53 -7.05
C GLY A 436 16.43 1.08 -5.79
N LEU A 437 15.75 0.98 -4.64
CA LEU A 437 16.24 1.43 -3.34
C LEU A 437 16.09 0.33 -2.29
N TYR A 438 17.21 -0.21 -1.83
CA TYR A 438 17.28 -1.29 -0.85
C TYR A 438 17.82 -0.81 0.50
N PHE A 439 17.09 -1.14 1.57
CA PHE A 439 17.52 -0.99 2.96
C PHE A 439 17.64 -2.36 3.60
N GLU A 440 18.85 -2.73 4.00
CA GLU A 440 19.09 -3.93 4.81
C GLU A 440 18.52 -3.74 6.21
N ASN A 441 18.97 -2.67 6.89
CA ASN A 441 18.50 -2.30 8.21
C ASN A 441 18.71 -0.81 8.53
N PHE A 442 17.80 -0.22 9.31
CA PHE A 442 17.96 1.11 9.90
C PHE A 442 17.08 1.33 11.14
N ASP A 443 17.47 2.26 12.01
CA ASP A 443 16.68 2.74 13.15
C ASP A 443 16.66 4.27 13.17
N GLY A 444 15.57 4.88 12.71
CA GLY A 444 15.41 6.34 12.71
C GLY A 444 15.44 7.00 14.11
N GLY A 445 15.52 6.22 15.20
CA GLY A 445 15.52 6.74 16.57
C GLY A 445 14.28 7.57 16.91
N PHE A 446 14.28 8.24 18.06
CA PHE A 446 13.18 9.11 18.50
C PHE A 446 13.24 10.54 17.92
N ASP A 447 14.41 10.98 17.48
CA ASP A 447 14.71 12.40 17.18
C ASP A 447 14.92 12.74 15.68
N GLY A 448 14.82 11.77 14.76
CA GLY A 448 14.72 12.06 13.31
C GLY A 448 14.98 10.86 12.40
N GLY A 449 13.94 10.51 11.63
CA GLY A 449 13.90 9.31 10.79
C GLY A 449 14.58 9.41 9.43
N ILE A 450 14.40 8.37 8.62
CA ILE A 450 14.79 8.36 7.20
C ILE A 450 13.71 9.05 6.37
N GLU A 451 14.10 10.01 5.54
CA GLU A 451 13.21 10.75 4.64
C GLU A 451 13.44 10.33 3.19
N ILE A 452 12.45 9.67 2.59
CA ILE A 452 12.45 9.26 1.18
C ILE A 452 11.37 10.08 0.47
N ILE A 453 11.78 11.16 -0.19
CA ILE A 453 10.84 12.19 -0.65
C ILE A 453 10.97 12.47 -2.15
N ASN A 454 9.84 12.42 -2.87
CA ASN A 454 9.73 12.82 -4.28
C ASN A 454 10.72 12.12 -5.23
N ASN A 455 11.13 10.89 -4.92
CA ASN A 455 12.01 10.12 -5.81
C ASN A 455 11.19 9.47 -6.93
N VAL A 456 11.80 9.34 -8.11
CA VAL A 456 11.26 8.60 -9.25
C VAL A 456 12.00 7.27 -9.32
N ILE A 457 11.29 6.17 -9.05
CA ILE A 457 11.87 4.81 -8.99
C ILE A 457 11.12 3.92 -9.97
N SER A 458 11.74 3.59 -11.11
CA SER A 458 10.97 2.97 -12.20
C SER A 458 11.74 2.02 -13.10
N ASN A 459 11.06 1.02 -13.65
CA ASN A 459 11.63 0.05 -14.60
C ASN A 459 12.84 -0.71 -14.03
N ASN A 460 12.87 -0.97 -12.71
CA ASN A 460 13.91 -1.81 -12.12
C ASN A 460 13.45 -3.27 -12.13
N ASP A 461 14.38 -4.20 -12.34
CA ASP A 461 14.08 -5.64 -12.45
C ASP A 461 13.71 -6.29 -11.10
N GLY A 462 13.89 -5.58 -9.99
CA GLY A 462 13.46 -5.94 -8.64
C GLY A 462 12.35 -5.04 -8.10
N HIS A 463 12.37 -4.79 -6.79
CA HIS A 463 11.42 -3.89 -6.12
C HIS A 463 11.73 -2.42 -6.39
N GLY A 464 10.71 -1.55 -6.30
CA GLY A 464 10.95 -0.11 -6.27
C GLY A 464 11.71 0.28 -5.00
N ILE A 465 11.05 0.15 -3.85
CA ILE A 465 11.66 0.27 -2.53
C ILE A 465 11.55 -1.07 -1.80
N TYR A 466 12.66 -1.56 -1.26
CA TYR A 466 12.69 -2.73 -0.40
C TYR A 466 13.30 -2.40 0.96
N ILE A 467 12.55 -2.62 2.05
CA ILE A 467 13.00 -2.47 3.43
C ILE A 467 12.97 -3.84 4.10
N SER A 468 14.13 -4.39 4.42
CA SER A 468 14.21 -5.63 5.19
C SER A 468 13.85 -5.38 6.65
N GLU A 469 14.55 -4.45 7.32
CA GLU A 469 14.20 -4.00 8.68
C GLU A 469 14.31 -2.48 8.82
N GLY A 470 13.30 -1.84 9.40
CA GLY A 470 13.28 -0.39 9.53
C GLY A 470 12.34 0.14 10.61
N PHE A 471 12.77 1.21 11.28
CA PHE A 471 11.96 1.95 12.24
C PHE A 471 11.96 3.44 11.90
N ASN A 472 10.79 4.08 11.95
CA ASN A 472 10.64 5.52 11.79
C ASN A 472 11.20 6.06 10.45
N ALA A 473 10.49 5.82 9.35
CA ALA A 473 10.79 6.42 8.05
C ALA A 473 9.55 7.02 7.37
N ASN A 474 9.78 8.11 6.65
CA ASN A 474 8.77 8.84 5.90
C ASN A 474 8.99 8.63 4.40
N LEU A 475 8.06 7.92 3.77
CA LEU A 475 8.02 7.71 2.32
C LEU A 475 6.94 8.63 1.76
N VAL A 476 7.34 9.79 1.23
CA VAL A 476 6.42 10.86 0.86
C VAL A 476 6.56 11.29 -0.60
N GLY A 477 5.47 11.28 -1.36
CA GLY A 477 5.45 11.87 -2.70
C GLY A 477 6.27 11.11 -3.75
N ASN A 478 6.72 9.89 -3.46
CA ASN A 478 7.52 9.10 -4.40
C ASN A 478 6.67 8.55 -5.54
N TYR A 479 7.28 8.43 -6.71
CA TYR A 479 6.68 7.89 -7.91
C TYR A 479 7.36 6.55 -8.26
N LEU A 480 6.63 5.46 -8.05
CA LEU A 480 7.12 4.09 -8.22
C LEU A 480 6.36 3.40 -9.34
N GLU A 481 7.00 3.16 -10.49
CA GLU A 481 6.31 2.66 -11.68
C GLU A 481 7.06 1.52 -12.39
N LYS A 482 6.35 0.47 -12.82
CA LYS A 482 6.89 -0.59 -13.70
C LYS A 482 8.12 -1.30 -13.15
N ASN A 483 8.22 -1.48 -11.85
CA ASN A 483 9.24 -2.36 -11.28
C ASN A 483 8.72 -3.81 -11.35
N ASN A 484 9.58 -4.79 -11.61
CA ASN A 484 9.15 -6.20 -11.74
C ASN A 484 8.80 -6.83 -10.38
N GLY A 485 9.11 -6.16 -9.27
CA GLY A 485 8.67 -6.51 -7.92
C GLY A 485 7.45 -5.72 -7.45
N TYR A 486 7.26 -5.62 -6.13
CA TYR A 486 6.38 -4.62 -5.52
C TYR A 486 6.89 -3.19 -5.72
N GLY A 487 5.98 -2.23 -5.77
CA GLY A 487 6.35 -0.82 -5.67
C GLY A 487 7.07 -0.54 -4.35
N ILE A 488 6.46 -0.94 -3.23
CA ILE A 488 7.08 -0.92 -1.89
C ILE A 488 6.91 -2.30 -1.25
N LEU A 489 8.02 -2.92 -0.89
CA LEU A 489 8.08 -4.12 -0.05
C LEU A 489 8.74 -3.76 1.27
N ALA A 490 8.12 -4.08 2.41
CA ALA A 490 8.77 -4.00 3.70
C ALA A 490 8.46 -5.24 4.57
N LEU A 491 9.50 -5.90 5.09
CA LEU A 491 9.30 -7.06 5.95
C LEU A 491 9.01 -6.60 7.37
N ILE A 492 9.93 -5.88 8.01
CA ILE A 492 9.73 -5.32 9.36
C ILE A 492 9.74 -3.80 9.27
N PHE A 493 8.58 -3.15 9.46
CA PHE A 493 8.48 -1.70 9.34
C PHE A 493 7.50 -1.07 10.33
N TYR A 494 8.04 -0.44 11.37
CA TYR A 494 7.26 0.20 12.42
C TYR A 494 7.41 1.72 12.42
N TRP A 495 6.32 2.41 12.81
CA TRP A 495 6.26 3.87 12.91
C TRP A 495 6.58 4.61 11.61
N GLY A 496 6.41 3.94 10.47
CA GLY A 496 6.58 4.53 9.15
C GLY A 496 5.32 5.24 8.65
N PHE A 497 5.54 6.28 7.84
CA PHE A 497 4.48 6.97 7.10
C PHE A 497 4.67 6.76 5.61
N ILE A 498 3.72 6.09 4.96
CA ILE A 498 3.67 5.95 3.51
C ILE A 498 2.57 6.88 3.00
N ASN A 499 2.96 8.07 2.54
CA ASN A 499 2.03 9.16 2.27
C ASN A 499 2.19 9.78 0.88
N ASN A 500 1.08 10.08 0.19
CA ASN A 500 1.10 10.79 -1.10
C ASN A 500 1.95 10.14 -2.20
N ASN A 501 2.24 8.84 -2.13
CA ASN A 501 3.01 8.14 -3.16
C ASN A 501 2.10 7.74 -4.33
N THR A 502 2.68 7.68 -5.53
CA THR A 502 2.06 7.12 -6.72
C THR A 502 2.76 5.82 -7.08
N ILE A 503 2.03 4.71 -7.08
CA ILE A 503 2.57 3.35 -7.18
C ILE A 503 1.80 2.58 -8.25
N ASN A 504 2.37 2.50 -9.45
CA ASN A 504 1.63 2.07 -10.63
C ASN A 504 2.31 0.97 -11.43
N TYR A 505 1.51 0.06 -12.00
CA TYR A 505 1.97 -0.88 -13.02
C TYR A 505 3.18 -1.73 -12.63
N ASN A 506 3.37 -2.02 -11.34
CA ASN A 506 4.41 -2.94 -10.88
C ASN A 506 3.94 -4.39 -11.09
N GLU A 507 4.87 -5.30 -11.38
CA GLU A 507 4.51 -6.68 -11.77
C GLU A 507 4.07 -7.56 -10.58
N ASN A 508 4.33 -7.14 -9.33
CA ASN A 508 3.64 -7.68 -8.15
C ASN A 508 2.58 -6.67 -7.64
N GLY A 509 2.48 -6.44 -6.34
CA GLY A 509 1.53 -5.49 -5.75
C GLY A 509 2.04 -4.05 -5.64
N GLY A 510 1.18 -3.17 -5.13
CA GLY A 510 1.55 -1.79 -4.82
C GLY A 510 2.41 -1.70 -3.56
N ILE A 511 1.80 -1.97 -2.40
CA ILE A 511 2.46 -1.96 -1.08
C ILE A 511 2.28 -3.33 -0.42
N TYR A 512 3.38 -3.95 0.01
CA TYR A 512 3.38 -5.16 0.83
C TYR A 512 4.12 -4.91 2.14
N LEU A 513 3.46 -5.17 3.27
CA LEU A 513 4.02 -5.05 4.62
C LEU A 513 3.81 -6.34 5.42
N GLU A 514 4.87 -6.99 5.94
CA GLU A 514 4.75 -8.27 6.66
C GLU A 514 4.62 -8.13 8.19
N GLU A 515 5.39 -7.25 8.81
CA GLU A 515 5.29 -6.97 10.24
C GLU A 515 5.34 -5.46 10.41
N SER A 516 4.15 -4.85 10.45
CA SER A 516 4.05 -3.40 10.38
C SER A 516 3.12 -2.74 11.40
N GLY A 517 3.50 -1.51 11.73
CA GLY A 517 2.74 -0.54 12.52
C GLY A 517 2.57 0.79 11.79
N CYS A 518 2.51 0.75 10.46
CA CYS A 518 2.63 1.93 9.60
C CYS A 518 1.29 2.61 9.32
N THR A 519 1.36 3.92 9.02
CA THR A 519 0.23 4.69 8.50
C THR A 519 0.36 4.81 6.98
N ILE A 520 -0.66 4.37 6.25
CA ILE A 520 -0.70 4.38 4.79
C ILE A 520 -1.80 5.31 4.33
N SER A 521 -1.44 6.47 3.77
CA SER A 521 -2.45 7.48 3.46
C SER A 521 -2.24 8.29 2.20
N ASN A 522 -3.34 8.66 1.56
CA ASN A 522 -3.36 9.53 0.37
C ASN A 522 -2.51 9.00 -0.81
N ASN A 523 -2.28 7.70 -0.89
CA ASN A 523 -1.51 7.09 -1.98
C ASN A 523 -2.43 6.75 -3.17
N PHE A 524 -1.85 6.78 -4.37
CA PHE A 524 -2.46 6.32 -5.62
C PHE A 524 -1.84 4.99 -6.00
N LEU A 525 -2.61 3.90 -5.97
CA LEU A 525 -2.14 2.56 -6.28
C LEU A 525 -2.92 2.00 -7.47
N ILE A 526 -2.33 2.07 -8.67
CA ILE A 526 -3.07 1.86 -9.91
C ILE A 526 -2.41 0.83 -10.83
N GLY A 527 -3.17 -0.19 -11.23
CA GLY A 527 -2.75 -1.08 -12.31
C GLY A 527 -1.63 -2.06 -11.96
N ASN A 528 -1.40 -2.36 -10.67
CA ASN A 528 -0.41 -3.36 -10.26
C ASN A 528 -1.01 -4.77 -10.40
N ASN A 529 -0.19 -5.79 -10.70
CA ASN A 529 -0.69 -7.16 -10.93
C ASN A 529 -1.04 -7.92 -9.63
N GLY A 530 -0.64 -7.41 -8.48
CA GLY A 530 -0.95 -7.96 -7.16
C GLY A 530 -2.00 -7.13 -6.42
N ASP A 531 -1.97 -7.25 -5.09
CA ASP A 531 -2.81 -6.41 -4.22
C ASP A 531 -2.40 -4.94 -4.32
N GLY A 532 -3.37 -4.03 -4.17
CA GLY A 532 -3.06 -2.62 -3.99
C GLY A 532 -2.25 -2.43 -2.71
N ILE A 533 -2.84 -2.83 -1.58
CA ILE A 533 -2.18 -2.82 -0.27
C ILE A 533 -2.38 -4.18 0.39
N PHE A 534 -1.28 -4.84 0.74
CA PHE A 534 -1.26 -6.00 1.63
C PHE A 534 -0.51 -5.65 2.92
N SER A 535 -1.10 -5.96 4.07
CA SER A 535 -0.42 -5.78 5.36
C SER A 535 -0.80 -6.87 6.37
N ILE A 536 0.22 -7.45 7.00
CA ILE A 536 0.12 -8.26 8.21
C ILE A 536 0.50 -7.36 9.41
N GLY A 537 -0.33 -7.39 10.46
CA GLY A 537 -0.17 -6.54 11.64
C GLY A 537 -1.03 -5.28 11.64
N ASN A 538 -0.59 -4.21 12.31
CA ASN A 538 -1.39 -3.01 12.54
C ASN A 538 -1.19 -1.98 11.44
N GLY A 539 -2.22 -1.74 10.61
CA GLY A 539 -2.23 -0.67 9.62
C GLY A 539 -3.35 0.35 9.87
N ASP A 540 -3.02 1.63 9.82
CA ASP A 540 -3.98 2.73 9.65
C ASP A 540 -3.99 3.15 8.18
N ILE A 541 -5.03 2.78 7.46
CA ILE A 541 -5.13 2.90 6.00
C ILE A 541 -6.27 3.86 5.65
N HIS A 542 -5.93 5.06 5.20
CA HIS A 542 -6.94 6.07 4.92
C HIS A 542 -6.69 6.98 3.73
N ASN A 543 -7.76 7.42 3.07
CA ASN A 543 -7.72 8.35 1.94
C ASN A 543 -6.96 7.84 0.70
N ASN A 544 -6.74 6.53 0.54
CA ASN A 544 -6.04 5.98 -0.61
C ASN A 544 -6.99 5.80 -1.80
N ILE A 545 -6.44 5.92 -3.01
CA ILE A 545 -7.11 5.64 -4.27
C ILE A 545 -6.49 4.39 -4.88
N ILE A 546 -7.24 3.29 -4.91
CA ILE A 546 -6.76 1.95 -5.27
C ILE A 546 -7.58 1.44 -6.45
N LYS A 547 -6.97 1.37 -7.64
CA LYS A 547 -7.72 1.13 -8.88
C LYS A 547 -7.06 0.16 -9.83
N ASN A 548 -7.88 -0.67 -10.49
CA ASN A 548 -7.44 -1.52 -11.59
C ASN A 548 -6.27 -2.47 -11.24
N ASN A 549 -6.08 -2.81 -9.96
CA ASN A 549 -5.08 -3.82 -9.60
C ASN A 549 -5.69 -5.21 -9.81
N GLU A 550 -4.91 -6.17 -10.29
CA GLU A 550 -5.44 -7.51 -10.57
C GLU A 550 -5.78 -8.29 -9.28
N GLY A 551 -5.14 -7.96 -8.16
CA GLY A 551 -5.41 -8.54 -6.84
C GLY A 551 -6.49 -7.82 -6.02
N ILE A 552 -6.38 -7.93 -4.70
CA ILE A 552 -7.29 -7.30 -3.72
C ILE A 552 -6.91 -5.82 -3.57
N GLY A 553 -7.90 -4.93 -3.45
CA GLY A 553 -7.65 -3.52 -3.18
C GLY A 553 -6.89 -3.32 -1.86
N ILE A 554 -7.47 -3.79 -0.75
CA ILE A 554 -6.84 -3.79 0.58
C ILE A 554 -6.99 -5.17 1.22
N SER A 555 -5.87 -5.81 1.56
CA SER A 555 -5.82 -7.08 2.26
C SER A 555 -5.11 -6.91 3.60
N LEU A 556 -5.82 -7.20 4.69
CA LEU A 556 -5.31 -7.12 6.06
C LEU A 556 -5.46 -8.46 6.78
N SER A 557 -4.41 -8.88 7.48
CA SER A 557 -4.43 -10.08 8.31
C SER A 557 -3.77 -9.90 9.67
N SER A 558 -4.25 -10.65 10.66
CA SER A 558 -3.73 -10.64 12.04
C SER A 558 -3.68 -9.25 12.69
N ASN A 559 -4.61 -8.37 12.31
CA ASN A 559 -4.60 -6.97 12.69
C ASN A 559 -5.28 -6.73 14.06
N TYR A 560 -4.71 -5.86 14.89
CA TYR A 560 -5.24 -5.46 16.19
C TYR A 560 -5.48 -3.93 16.26
N LYS A 561 -6.74 -3.52 16.13
CA LYS A 561 -7.18 -2.11 16.10
C LYS A 561 -6.86 -1.35 14.80
N GLY A 562 -6.81 -2.03 13.67
CA GLY A 562 -6.65 -1.39 12.36
C GLY A 562 -7.83 -0.52 11.97
N ILE A 563 -7.55 0.46 11.14
CA ILE A 563 -8.51 1.43 10.65
C ILE A 563 -8.40 1.42 9.12
N ILE A 564 -9.52 1.18 8.44
CA ILE A 564 -9.64 1.32 6.99
C ILE A 564 -10.70 2.38 6.73
N ASN A 565 -10.27 3.61 6.45
CA ASN A 565 -11.17 4.75 6.41
C ASN A 565 -11.07 5.61 5.14
N ASN A 566 -12.20 5.93 4.53
CA ASN A 566 -12.27 6.90 3.43
C ASN A 566 -11.41 6.53 2.20
N ASN A 567 -11.29 5.24 1.88
CA ASN A 567 -10.58 4.79 0.68
C ASN A 567 -11.54 4.66 -0.51
N LEU A 568 -11.04 4.96 -1.71
CA LEU A 568 -11.72 4.71 -2.98
C LEU A 568 -11.11 3.47 -3.64
N ILE A 569 -11.90 2.40 -3.74
CA ILE A 569 -11.46 1.11 -4.25
C ILE A 569 -12.32 0.75 -5.47
N GLU A 570 -11.69 0.60 -6.63
CA GLU A 570 -12.41 0.45 -7.91
C GLU A 570 -11.73 -0.54 -8.86
N ASN A 571 -12.50 -1.43 -9.49
CA ASN A 571 -12.02 -2.37 -10.51
C ASN A 571 -10.86 -3.28 -10.05
N ASN A 572 -10.88 -3.73 -8.79
CA ASN A 572 -9.92 -4.74 -8.29
C ASN A 572 -10.63 -6.10 -8.19
N ALA A 573 -9.92 -7.23 -8.04
CA ALA A 573 -10.57 -8.54 -7.90
C ALA A 573 -11.50 -8.57 -6.67
N GLU A 574 -11.05 -7.98 -5.56
CA GLU A 574 -11.83 -7.79 -4.34
C GLU A 574 -11.56 -6.40 -3.76
N GLY A 575 -12.55 -5.80 -3.10
CA GLY A 575 -12.41 -4.48 -2.49
C GLY A 575 -11.54 -4.52 -1.23
N ILE A 576 -12.08 -5.10 -0.16
CA ILE A 576 -11.41 -5.21 1.15
C ILE A 576 -11.51 -6.64 1.66
N TYR A 577 -10.37 -7.24 1.99
CA TYR A 577 -10.28 -8.52 2.66
C TYR A 577 -9.66 -8.36 4.04
N LEU A 578 -10.33 -8.88 5.08
CA LEU A 578 -9.86 -8.85 6.46
C LEU A 578 -9.91 -10.25 7.08
N SER A 579 -8.80 -10.71 7.66
CA SER A 579 -8.73 -12.04 8.29
C SER A 579 -8.04 -12.02 9.65
N ASN A 580 -8.42 -12.91 10.57
CA ASN A 580 -7.78 -13.09 11.88
C ASN A 580 -7.64 -11.80 12.72
N SER A 581 -8.55 -10.84 12.54
CA SER A 581 -8.39 -9.47 13.02
C SER A 581 -9.33 -9.13 14.18
N ARG A 582 -8.95 -8.14 14.99
CA ARG A 582 -9.69 -7.76 16.21
C ARG A 582 -9.76 -6.26 16.42
N ASN A 583 -10.94 -5.79 16.84
CA ASN A 583 -11.19 -4.39 17.22
C ASN A 583 -10.98 -3.37 16.09
N SER A 584 -11.18 -3.77 14.83
CA SER A 584 -10.88 -2.95 13.67
C SER A 584 -12.12 -2.26 13.09
N ASN A 585 -11.90 -1.12 12.43
CA ASN A 585 -12.95 -0.30 11.84
C ASN A 585 -12.79 -0.22 10.31
N ILE A 586 -13.86 -0.50 9.57
CA ILE A 586 -13.96 -0.31 8.12
C ILE A 586 -15.04 0.74 7.86
N THR A 587 -14.64 1.99 7.62
CA THR A 587 -15.57 3.12 7.60
C THR A 587 -15.44 4.05 6.40
N ASN A 588 -16.56 4.58 5.91
CA ASN A 588 -16.58 5.61 4.85
C ASN A 588 -15.88 5.22 3.53
N ASN A 589 -15.67 3.93 3.25
CA ASN A 589 -15.02 3.50 2.02
C ASN A 589 -16.03 3.45 0.86
N THR A 590 -15.57 3.78 -0.34
CA THR A 590 -16.34 3.60 -1.58
C THR A 590 -15.73 2.46 -2.36
N ILE A 591 -16.49 1.39 -2.55
CA ILE A 591 -16.08 0.16 -3.24
C ILE A 591 -16.98 -0.04 -4.45
N LYS A 592 -16.40 -0.10 -5.65
CA LYS A 592 -17.17 -0.28 -6.89
C LYS A 592 -16.50 -1.17 -7.92
N ASN A 593 -17.31 -1.85 -8.73
CA ASN A 593 -16.85 -2.63 -9.90
C ASN A 593 -15.76 -3.68 -9.58
N CYS A 594 -15.66 -4.13 -8.33
CA CYS A 594 -14.82 -5.25 -7.95
C CYS A 594 -15.62 -6.57 -8.08
N GLY A 595 -14.95 -7.73 -8.03
CA GLY A 595 -15.65 -9.01 -7.94
C GLY A 595 -16.40 -9.13 -6.62
N ASN A 596 -15.66 -9.16 -5.52
CA ASN A 596 -16.18 -9.08 -4.15
C ASN A 596 -16.01 -7.68 -3.54
N GLY A 597 -16.93 -7.27 -2.67
CA GLY A 597 -16.85 -5.96 -1.99
C GLY A 597 -16.00 -6.00 -0.72
N ILE A 598 -16.56 -6.57 0.36
CA ILE A 598 -15.88 -6.71 1.65
C ILE A 598 -15.99 -8.16 2.13
N SER A 599 -14.86 -8.84 2.36
CA SER A 599 -14.84 -10.13 3.06
C SER A 599 -14.16 -10.03 4.42
N VAL A 600 -14.78 -10.61 5.44
CA VAL A 600 -14.24 -10.66 6.79
C VAL A 600 -14.33 -12.08 7.35
N ILE A 601 -13.18 -12.64 7.72
CA ILE A 601 -13.03 -14.04 8.13
C ILE A 601 -12.34 -14.12 9.51
N ASP A 602 -12.80 -15.01 10.38
CA ASP A 602 -12.18 -15.35 11.67
C ASP A 602 -11.81 -14.12 12.53
N SER A 603 -12.75 -13.16 12.61
CA SER A 603 -12.48 -11.84 13.18
C SER A 603 -13.48 -11.46 14.26
N TYR A 604 -13.04 -10.63 15.21
CA TYR A 604 -13.82 -10.28 16.39
C TYR A 604 -13.89 -8.78 16.65
N ASN A 605 -15.09 -8.30 16.98
CA ASN A 605 -15.37 -6.89 17.27
C ASN A 605 -15.00 -5.96 16.10
N ILE A 606 -15.46 -6.29 14.89
CA ILE A 606 -15.24 -5.48 13.68
C ILE A 606 -16.45 -4.55 13.46
N PHE A 607 -16.18 -3.28 13.19
CA PHE A 607 -17.20 -2.28 12.88
C PHE A 607 -17.13 -1.89 11.41
N ILE A 608 -18.18 -2.19 10.64
CA ILE A 608 -18.28 -1.88 9.21
C ILE A 608 -19.40 -0.87 9.04
N MET A 609 -19.03 0.39 8.83
CA MET A 609 -19.99 1.49 8.88
C MET A 609 -19.85 2.52 7.74
N TYR A 610 -20.98 3.04 7.26
CA TYR A 610 -21.01 4.15 6.29
C TYR A 610 -20.28 3.85 4.96
N ASN A 611 -20.10 2.58 4.59
CA ASN A 611 -19.48 2.23 3.31
C ASN A 611 -20.50 2.24 2.18
N ASN A 612 -20.05 2.63 0.99
CA ASN A 612 -20.83 2.61 -0.24
C ASN A 612 -20.30 1.52 -1.17
N ILE A 613 -21.08 0.46 -1.37
CA ILE A 613 -20.68 -0.80 -2.02
C ILE A 613 -21.58 -1.03 -3.23
N THR A 614 -21.04 -0.89 -4.45
CA THR A 614 -21.87 -0.84 -5.66
C THR A 614 -21.32 -1.57 -6.87
N ASN A 615 -22.20 -2.10 -7.73
CA ASN A 615 -21.85 -2.73 -9.01
C ASN A 615 -20.84 -3.89 -8.85
N LEU A 616 -21.20 -4.91 -8.07
CA LEU A 616 -20.32 -6.06 -7.76
C LEU A 616 -21.03 -7.37 -8.06
N ASP A 617 -20.27 -8.47 -8.13
CA ASP A 617 -20.85 -9.81 -8.14
C ASP A 617 -21.37 -10.18 -6.75
N PHE A 618 -20.55 -10.02 -5.70
CA PHE A 618 -20.95 -10.22 -4.31
C PHE A 618 -20.53 -9.02 -3.46
N ALA A 619 -21.43 -8.51 -2.62
CA ALA A 619 -21.13 -7.28 -1.89
C ALA A 619 -20.38 -7.52 -0.57
N VAL A 620 -20.86 -8.43 0.28
CA VAL A 620 -20.27 -8.64 1.61
C VAL A 620 -20.29 -10.12 1.98
N TYR A 621 -19.16 -10.62 2.49
CA TYR A 621 -19.01 -12.00 2.96
C TYR A 621 -18.44 -12.03 4.38
N PHE A 622 -19.13 -12.71 5.30
CA PHE A 622 -18.72 -12.91 6.69
C PHE A 622 -18.61 -14.39 7.03
N SER A 623 -17.49 -14.79 7.62
CA SER A 623 -17.30 -16.13 8.19
C SER A 623 -16.71 -16.03 9.58
N ASN A 624 -17.35 -16.67 10.56
CA ASN A 624 -16.92 -16.67 11.96
C ASN A 624 -16.66 -15.24 12.51
N LEU A 625 -17.56 -14.31 12.20
CA LEU A 625 -17.46 -12.90 12.58
C LEU A 625 -18.32 -12.58 13.80
N THR A 626 -17.77 -11.82 14.74
CA THR A 626 -18.56 -11.01 15.69
C THR A 626 -18.37 -9.53 15.39
N GLY A 627 -19.45 -8.78 15.16
CA GLY A 627 -19.30 -7.37 14.80
C GLY A 627 -20.58 -6.61 14.50
N TYR A 628 -20.41 -5.47 13.83
CA TYR A 628 -21.47 -4.52 13.52
C TYR A 628 -21.41 -4.13 12.04
N PHE A 629 -22.55 -4.19 11.36
CA PHE A 629 -22.71 -3.77 9.97
C PHE A 629 -23.82 -2.71 9.90
N ILE A 630 -23.43 -1.43 9.85
CA ILE A 630 -24.34 -0.31 10.15
C ILE A 630 -24.24 0.83 9.12
N TYR A 631 -25.37 1.41 8.68
CA TYR A 631 -25.40 2.59 7.79
C TYR A 631 -24.68 2.41 6.44
N ASN A 632 -24.53 1.18 5.97
CA ASN A 632 -23.94 0.91 4.66
C ASN A 632 -25.00 1.00 3.54
N ILE A 633 -24.54 1.37 2.35
CA ILE A 633 -25.34 1.38 1.12
C ILE A 633 -24.82 0.28 0.20
N ILE A 634 -25.69 -0.65 -0.16
CA ILE A 634 -25.40 -1.81 -0.99
C ILE A 634 -26.33 -1.77 -2.20
N GLN A 635 -25.77 -1.56 -3.40
CA GLN A 635 -26.58 -1.32 -4.58
C GLN A 635 -26.04 -1.99 -5.85
N ASN A 636 -26.95 -2.47 -6.72
CA ASN A 636 -26.64 -3.06 -8.03
C ASN A 636 -25.70 -4.27 -7.90
N ILE A 637 -26.15 -5.30 -7.19
CA ILE A 637 -25.33 -6.50 -6.93
C ILE A 637 -25.88 -7.69 -7.71
N HIS A 638 -24.99 -8.38 -8.43
CA HIS A 638 -25.35 -9.45 -9.36
C HIS A 638 -25.66 -10.78 -8.67
N GLY A 639 -25.05 -11.04 -7.50
CA GLY A 639 -25.28 -12.14 -6.59
C GLY A 639 -25.86 -11.67 -5.25
N GLN A 640 -25.30 -12.15 -4.14
CA GLN A 640 -25.75 -11.87 -2.77
C GLN A 640 -25.29 -10.47 -2.30
N GLY A 641 -26.16 -9.78 -1.56
CA GLY A 641 -25.86 -8.50 -0.91
C GLY A 641 -24.97 -8.64 0.33
N LEU A 642 -25.31 -9.57 1.22
CA LEU A 642 -24.54 -9.93 2.40
C LEU A 642 -24.74 -11.40 2.69
N GLU A 643 -23.65 -12.13 2.81
CA GLU A 643 -23.62 -13.54 3.18
C GLU A 643 -22.88 -13.71 4.49
N ALA A 644 -23.49 -14.39 5.46
CA ALA A 644 -22.89 -14.64 6.77
C ALA A 644 -23.02 -16.10 7.20
N TYR A 645 -21.88 -16.66 7.61
CA TYR A 645 -21.73 -18.03 8.10
C TYR A 645 -21.21 -18.04 9.54
N SER A 646 -21.89 -18.79 10.42
CA SER A 646 -21.48 -18.98 11.82
C SER A 646 -21.11 -17.68 12.54
N SER A 647 -21.84 -16.60 12.23
CA SER A 647 -21.50 -15.23 12.63
C SER A 647 -22.56 -14.63 13.55
N SER A 648 -22.13 -13.76 14.46
CA SER A 648 -22.99 -12.99 15.39
C SER A 648 -22.83 -11.49 15.12
N VAL A 649 -23.66 -10.96 14.22
CA VAL A 649 -23.53 -9.58 13.72
C VAL A 649 -24.79 -8.75 14.00
N SER A 650 -24.61 -7.47 14.33
CA SER A 650 -25.70 -6.49 14.32
C SER A 650 -25.78 -5.83 12.94
N ILE A 651 -26.76 -6.24 12.14
CA ILE A 651 -27.03 -5.71 10.80
C ILE A 651 -28.15 -4.68 10.91
N ARG A 652 -27.82 -3.40 10.97
CA ARG A 652 -28.84 -2.36 11.18
C ARG A 652 -28.66 -1.07 10.40
N ASP A 653 -29.78 -0.42 10.11
CA ASP A 653 -29.80 0.90 9.47
C ASP A 653 -29.13 0.93 8.07
N ASN A 654 -29.05 -0.22 7.37
CA ASN A 654 -28.45 -0.33 6.03
C ASN A 654 -29.51 -0.21 4.92
N THR A 655 -29.06 0.13 3.70
CA THR A 655 -29.90 0.13 2.50
C THR A 655 -29.39 -0.90 1.48
N PHE A 656 -30.25 -1.84 1.10
CA PHE A 656 -30.02 -2.82 0.04
C PHE A 656 -30.96 -2.54 -1.14
N LYS A 657 -30.40 -2.35 -2.33
CA LYS A 657 -31.19 -1.96 -3.52
C LYS A 657 -30.70 -2.67 -4.79
N PHE A 658 -31.63 -3.18 -5.60
CA PHE A 658 -31.29 -3.84 -6.87
C PHE A 658 -30.30 -5.00 -6.68
N ILE A 659 -30.69 -5.97 -5.85
CA ILE A 659 -29.91 -7.18 -5.59
C ILE A 659 -30.59 -8.35 -6.32
N ASN A 660 -29.83 -9.08 -7.13
CA ASN A 660 -30.33 -10.24 -7.88
C ASN A 660 -30.44 -11.48 -6.97
N GLY A 661 -29.48 -11.70 -6.07
CA GLY A 661 -29.52 -12.75 -5.05
C GLY A 661 -30.25 -12.30 -3.78
N ASP A 662 -29.94 -12.97 -2.67
CA ASP A 662 -30.46 -12.59 -1.35
C ASP A 662 -29.76 -11.32 -0.84
N SER A 663 -30.51 -10.38 -0.26
CA SER A 663 -29.88 -9.17 0.30
C SER A 663 -29.13 -9.44 1.59
N VAL A 664 -29.69 -10.31 2.44
CA VAL A 664 -29.03 -10.83 3.65
C VAL A 664 -29.29 -12.32 3.73
N TYR A 665 -28.23 -13.11 3.67
CA TYR A 665 -28.25 -14.56 3.82
C TYR A 665 -27.51 -14.96 5.10
N LEU A 666 -28.22 -15.63 6.01
CA LEU A 666 -27.68 -16.07 7.30
C LEU A 666 -27.72 -17.60 7.40
N SER A 667 -26.56 -18.22 7.59
CA SER A 667 -26.46 -19.67 7.82
C SER A 667 -25.69 -19.96 9.10
N ASP A 668 -26.26 -20.79 9.97
CA ASP A 668 -25.71 -21.12 11.30
C ASP A 668 -25.37 -19.86 12.15
N CYS A 669 -26.02 -18.74 11.86
CA CYS A 669 -25.83 -17.49 12.56
C CYS A 669 -26.78 -17.45 13.76
N ASN A 670 -26.24 -17.37 14.96
CA ASN A 670 -27.03 -17.32 16.19
C ASN A 670 -26.85 -15.99 16.89
N ARG A 671 -27.94 -15.43 17.42
CA ARG A 671 -27.99 -14.11 18.09
C ARG A 671 -27.68 -12.93 17.15
N THR A 672 -27.79 -13.13 15.85
CA THR A 672 -27.71 -12.05 14.85
C THR A 672 -29.03 -11.26 14.84
N SER A 673 -28.90 -9.94 14.73
CA SER A 673 -30.06 -9.03 14.64
C SER A 673 -30.04 -8.29 13.31
N VAL A 674 -31.14 -8.38 12.56
CA VAL A 674 -31.38 -7.63 11.32
C VAL A 674 -32.47 -6.60 11.61
N SER A 675 -32.11 -5.33 11.78
CA SER A 675 -33.05 -4.29 12.22
C SER A 675 -32.97 -2.96 11.49
N ASN A 676 -34.10 -2.27 11.30
CA ASN A 676 -34.16 -0.95 10.66
C ASN A 676 -33.53 -0.86 9.25
N ASN A 677 -33.39 -1.99 8.54
CA ASN A 677 -32.84 -1.98 7.19
C ASN A 677 -33.93 -1.72 6.15
N ARG A 678 -33.53 -1.18 5.00
CA ARG A 678 -34.37 -1.00 3.82
C ARG A 678 -33.93 -1.96 2.71
N PHE A 679 -34.85 -2.79 2.25
CA PHE A 679 -34.67 -3.73 1.13
C PHE A 679 -35.60 -3.34 -0.02
N GLU A 680 -35.05 -3.00 -1.18
CA GLU A 680 -35.83 -2.51 -2.31
C GLU A 680 -35.43 -3.11 -3.67
N ASN A 681 -36.42 -3.60 -4.43
CA ASN A 681 -36.22 -4.24 -5.74
C ASN A 681 -35.26 -5.44 -5.66
N ILE A 682 -35.52 -6.36 -4.74
CA ILE A 682 -34.72 -7.58 -4.54
C ILE A 682 -35.36 -8.75 -5.33
N LYS A 683 -34.59 -9.41 -6.20
CA LYS A 683 -35.07 -10.60 -6.94
C LYS A 683 -34.93 -11.89 -6.14
N GLY A 684 -33.93 -11.99 -5.27
CA GLY A 684 -33.87 -13.05 -4.26
C GLY A 684 -34.75 -12.75 -3.05
N ASN A 685 -34.34 -13.26 -1.90
CA ASN A 685 -34.98 -12.97 -0.62
C ASN A 685 -34.41 -11.68 -0.01
N GLY A 686 -35.26 -10.85 0.59
CA GLY A 686 -34.78 -9.70 1.37
C GLY A 686 -33.94 -10.16 2.56
N VAL A 687 -34.45 -11.11 3.34
CA VAL A 687 -33.67 -11.79 4.40
C VAL A 687 -33.92 -13.29 4.33
N SER A 688 -32.86 -14.07 4.31
CA SER A 688 -32.86 -15.53 4.45
C SER A 688 -32.15 -15.97 5.72
N SER A 689 -32.71 -16.94 6.44
CA SER A 689 -32.06 -17.52 7.62
C SER A 689 -32.24 -19.04 7.70
N PHE A 690 -31.12 -19.75 7.82
CA PHE A 690 -31.00 -21.21 7.85
C PHE A 690 -30.24 -21.68 9.09
N TYR A 691 -30.72 -22.77 9.72
CA TYR A 691 -30.15 -23.36 10.95
C TYR A 691 -29.84 -22.34 12.07
N SER A 692 -30.66 -21.31 12.22
CA SER A 692 -30.33 -20.09 12.99
C SER A 692 -31.39 -19.67 14.02
N ASN A 693 -30.98 -18.96 15.07
CA ASN A 693 -31.87 -18.25 16.01
C ASN A 693 -31.56 -16.76 16.06
N ASN A 694 -32.32 -15.98 15.28
CA ASN A 694 -32.11 -14.57 15.00
C ASN A 694 -33.35 -13.70 15.25
N THR A 695 -33.12 -12.39 15.33
CA THR A 695 -34.18 -11.38 15.43
C THR A 695 -34.20 -10.49 14.20
N ILE A 696 -35.32 -10.48 13.48
CA ILE A 696 -35.55 -9.66 12.28
C ILE A 696 -36.67 -8.66 12.60
N MET A 697 -36.33 -7.39 12.81
CA MET A 697 -37.31 -6.40 13.27
C MET A 697 -37.26 -5.05 12.60
N ASP A 698 -38.42 -4.41 12.47
CA ASP A 698 -38.55 -3.03 12.02
C ASP A 698 -37.92 -2.73 10.64
N ASN A 699 -37.77 -3.75 9.79
CA ASN A 699 -37.23 -3.59 8.44
C ASN A 699 -38.34 -3.25 7.43
N ILE A 700 -37.95 -2.59 6.34
CA ILE A 700 -38.83 -2.19 5.24
C ILE A 700 -38.46 -2.95 3.97
N PHE A 701 -39.40 -3.73 3.42
CA PHE A 701 -39.27 -4.51 2.19
C PHE A 701 -40.22 -3.96 1.12
N ILE A 702 -39.70 -3.57 -0.05
CA ILE A 702 -40.47 -2.91 -1.11
C ILE A 702 -40.16 -3.53 -2.47
N LYS A 703 -41.18 -4.06 -3.15
CA LYS A 703 -41.05 -4.65 -4.50
C LYS A 703 -40.04 -5.80 -4.57
N ASN A 704 -40.00 -6.64 -3.53
CA ASN A 704 -39.12 -7.81 -3.50
C ASN A 704 -39.89 -9.05 -3.97
N ASP A 705 -39.20 -10.02 -4.57
CA ASP A 705 -39.83 -11.29 -4.90
C ASP A 705 -40.19 -12.07 -3.63
N MET A 706 -39.25 -12.20 -2.69
CA MET A 706 -39.54 -12.65 -1.33
C MET A 706 -39.07 -11.61 -0.32
N GLY A 707 -39.92 -11.27 0.65
CA GLY A 707 -39.53 -10.41 1.76
C GLY A 707 -38.60 -11.14 2.74
N ILE A 708 -39.13 -12.15 3.43
CA ILE A 708 -38.42 -12.88 4.47
C ILE A 708 -38.59 -14.40 4.27
N TYR A 709 -37.49 -15.14 4.25
CA TYR A 709 -37.45 -16.60 4.15
C TYR A 709 -36.73 -17.19 5.36
N ILE A 710 -37.41 -17.98 6.20
CA ILE A 710 -36.84 -18.53 7.43
C ILE A 710 -37.02 -20.02 7.44
N ASP A 711 -35.94 -20.77 7.26
CA ASP A 711 -35.90 -22.21 7.46
C ASP A 711 -35.11 -22.55 8.73
N SER A 712 -35.59 -22.01 9.84
CA SER A 712 -34.95 -22.10 11.15
C SER A 712 -35.94 -21.91 12.29
N GLY A 713 -35.64 -22.46 13.46
CA GLY A 713 -36.53 -22.40 14.62
C GLY A 713 -36.19 -21.29 15.61
N SER A 714 -37.17 -20.90 16.44
CA SER A 714 -37.02 -19.95 17.55
C SER A 714 -36.67 -18.49 17.17
N ASN A 715 -36.90 -18.09 15.93
CA ASN A 715 -36.67 -16.73 15.44
C ASN A 715 -37.79 -15.76 15.85
N LYS A 716 -37.45 -14.47 15.95
CA LYS A 716 -38.40 -13.37 16.21
C LYS A 716 -38.48 -12.46 14.98
N ILE A 717 -39.67 -12.36 14.39
CA ILE A 717 -39.94 -11.56 13.18
C ILE A 717 -41.01 -10.52 13.52
N ILE A 718 -40.58 -9.31 13.88
CA ILE A 718 -41.45 -8.33 14.54
C ILE A 718 -41.42 -6.96 13.86
N GLY A 719 -42.58 -6.35 13.63
CA GLY A 719 -42.66 -4.93 13.23
C GLY A 719 -42.24 -4.63 11.77
N ASN A 720 -41.98 -5.65 10.96
CA ASN A 720 -41.53 -5.45 9.58
C ASN A 720 -42.66 -4.96 8.67
N VAL A 721 -42.29 -4.14 7.67
CA VAL A 721 -43.20 -3.55 6.67
C VAL A 721 -42.89 -4.13 5.30
N LEU A 722 -43.84 -4.86 4.70
CA LEU A 722 -43.67 -5.54 3.41
C LEU A 722 -44.71 -5.02 2.42
N LYS A 723 -44.24 -4.41 1.32
CA LYS A 723 -45.09 -3.72 0.34
C LYS A 723 -44.77 -4.18 -1.08
N ASN A 724 -45.80 -4.52 -1.84
CA ASN A 724 -45.69 -4.89 -3.25
C ASN A 724 -44.76 -6.10 -3.50
N CYS A 725 -44.62 -7.02 -2.54
CA CYS A 725 -43.78 -8.21 -2.74
C CYS A 725 -44.54 -9.33 -3.46
N THR A 726 -43.85 -10.19 -4.21
CA THR A 726 -44.47 -11.39 -4.77
C THR A 726 -44.93 -12.32 -3.63
N SER A 727 -44.05 -12.59 -2.68
CA SER A 727 -44.34 -13.29 -1.43
C SER A 727 -43.81 -12.49 -0.25
N ALA A 728 -44.63 -12.29 0.79
CA ALA A 728 -44.18 -11.51 1.93
C ALA A 728 -43.26 -12.33 2.85
N MET A 729 -43.72 -13.49 3.32
CA MET A 729 -42.91 -14.34 4.22
C MET A 729 -43.12 -15.84 4.00
N TYR A 730 -42.05 -16.61 4.12
CA TYR A 730 -42.06 -18.06 4.27
C TYR A 730 -41.37 -18.47 5.57
N ILE A 731 -42.02 -19.32 6.38
CA ILE A 731 -41.51 -19.82 7.67
C ILE A 731 -41.55 -21.35 7.69
N GLY A 732 -40.39 -21.95 7.46
CA GLY A 732 -40.12 -23.38 7.50
C GLY A 732 -39.92 -23.96 8.89
N GLY A 733 -39.24 -23.23 9.78
CA GLY A 733 -38.87 -23.78 11.09
C GLY A 733 -39.90 -23.64 12.21
N ASP A 734 -39.56 -24.25 13.34
CA ASP A 734 -40.46 -24.42 14.49
C ASP A 734 -40.35 -23.29 15.53
N LYS A 735 -41.42 -23.08 16.31
CA LYS A 735 -41.41 -22.17 17.48
C LYS A 735 -41.02 -20.72 17.17
N ASN A 736 -41.24 -20.26 15.95
CA ASN A 736 -41.01 -18.87 15.56
C ASN A 736 -42.13 -17.96 16.03
N ILE A 737 -41.78 -16.70 16.29
CA ILE A 737 -42.69 -15.65 16.75
C ILE A 737 -42.81 -14.59 15.65
N ILE A 738 -44.00 -14.47 15.04
CA ILE A 738 -44.29 -13.55 13.94
C ILE A 738 -45.33 -12.53 14.38
N GLY A 739 -44.87 -11.33 14.75
CA GLY A 739 -45.65 -10.34 15.46
C GLY A 739 -45.68 -8.96 14.80
N ASN A 740 -46.82 -8.26 14.82
CA ASN A 740 -46.90 -6.83 14.48
C ASN A 740 -46.42 -6.44 13.05
N ASN A 741 -46.32 -7.37 12.11
CA ASN A 741 -45.87 -7.07 10.76
C ASN A 741 -47.00 -6.47 9.90
N TYR A 742 -46.66 -5.56 8.99
CA TYR A 742 -47.59 -4.92 8.06
C TYR A 742 -47.30 -5.36 6.63
N MET A 743 -48.24 -6.07 6.01
CA MET A 743 -48.17 -6.53 4.64
C MET A 743 -49.25 -5.86 3.79
N ASN A 744 -48.85 -5.22 2.69
CA ASN A 744 -49.77 -4.55 1.79
C ASN A 744 -49.45 -4.80 0.31
N ASN A 745 -50.49 -5.15 -0.46
CA ASN A 745 -50.42 -5.33 -1.90
C ASN A 745 -49.40 -6.41 -2.35
N CYS A 746 -49.16 -7.41 -1.51
CA CYS A 746 -48.36 -8.58 -1.88
C CYS A 746 -49.23 -9.63 -2.59
N LYS A 747 -48.63 -10.49 -3.42
CA LYS A 747 -49.39 -11.60 -4.02
C LYS A 747 -49.72 -12.66 -2.95
N ASP A 748 -48.74 -13.09 -2.17
CA ASP A 748 -48.90 -13.99 -1.01
C ASP A 748 -48.45 -13.31 0.30
N GLY A 749 -49.14 -13.60 1.40
CA GLY A 749 -48.83 -13.07 2.73
C GLY A 749 -47.79 -13.94 3.44
N ILE A 750 -48.19 -14.66 4.49
CA ILE A 750 -47.32 -15.58 5.24
C ILE A 750 -47.64 -17.03 4.84
N SER A 751 -46.63 -17.81 4.50
CA SER A 751 -46.68 -19.27 4.40
C SER A 751 -45.93 -19.92 5.55
N ILE A 752 -46.51 -20.95 6.19
CA ILE A 752 -45.95 -21.64 7.35
C ILE A 752 -45.96 -23.15 7.11
N SER A 753 -44.81 -23.80 7.14
CA SER A 753 -44.69 -25.26 7.16
C SER A 753 -44.21 -25.80 8.51
N GLY A 754 -43.53 -24.98 9.32
CA GLY A 754 -43.05 -25.37 10.65
C GLY A 754 -44.13 -25.45 11.74
N VAL A 755 -43.77 -26.08 12.84
CA VAL A 755 -44.65 -26.47 13.95
C VAL A 755 -44.56 -25.48 15.13
N LYS A 756 -45.68 -25.32 15.86
CA LYS A 756 -45.75 -24.49 17.09
C LYS A 756 -45.35 -23.02 16.88
N ASN A 757 -45.67 -22.47 15.71
CA ASN A 757 -45.43 -21.07 15.41
C ASN A 757 -46.52 -20.15 15.99
N ASP A 758 -46.14 -18.96 16.44
CA ASP A 758 -47.05 -17.94 16.99
C ASP A 758 -47.17 -16.75 16.05
N ILE A 759 -48.37 -16.48 15.55
CA ILE A 759 -48.65 -15.43 14.56
C ILE A 759 -49.67 -14.45 15.11
N TYR A 760 -49.22 -13.23 15.45
CA TYR A 760 -50.09 -12.29 16.16
C TYR A 760 -49.97 -10.83 15.75
N MET A 761 -51.10 -10.12 15.87
CA MET A 761 -51.19 -8.66 15.61
C MET A 761 -50.67 -8.21 14.23
N ASN A 762 -50.55 -9.12 13.26
CA ASN A 762 -50.14 -8.78 11.91
C ASN A 762 -51.32 -8.17 11.13
N LYS A 763 -50.99 -7.32 10.17
CA LYS A 763 -51.91 -6.56 9.34
C LYS A 763 -51.74 -6.95 7.87
N PHE A 764 -52.77 -7.53 7.27
CA PHE A 764 -52.78 -8.01 5.89
C PHE A 764 -53.78 -7.23 5.05
N TYR A 765 -53.28 -6.40 4.13
CA TYR A 765 -54.08 -5.58 3.24
C TYR A 765 -53.84 -5.94 1.78
N ASN A 766 -54.93 -6.11 1.02
CA ASN A 766 -54.89 -6.29 -0.43
C ASN A 766 -54.05 -7.49 -0.90
N ILE A 767 -53.99 -8.58 -0.12
CA ILE A 767 -53.21 -9.77 -0.49
C ILE A 767 -53.95 -10.55 -1.58
N LYS A 768 -53.31 -10.76 -2.73
CA LYS A 768 -53.99 -11.31 -3.93
C LYS A 768 -54.50 -12.73 -3.71
N ASN A 769 -53.68 -13.61 -3.14
CA ASN A 769 -53.93 -15.04 -3.02
C ASN A 769 -54.39 -15.45 -1.61
N CYS A 770 -53.47 -15.52 -0.65
CA CYS A 770 -53.75 -15.94 0.72
C CYS A 770 -53.03 -15.05 1.74
N GLY A 771 -53.74 -14.59 2.76
CA GLY A 771 -53.15 -13.82 3.86
C GLY A 771 -52.21 -14.68 4.71
N ILE A 772 -52.72 -15.80 5.24
CA ILE A 772 -51.90 -16.82 5.91
C ILE A 772 -52.23 -18.19 5.32
N PHE A 773 -51.21 -18.93 4.88
CA PHE A 773 -51.31 -20.33 4.50
C PHE A 773 -50.50 -21.19 5.47
N ILE A 774 -51.11 -22.27 5.99
CA ILE A 774 -50.51 -23.11 7.03
C ILE A 774 -50.53 -24.57 6.59
N GLU A 775 -49.36 -25.18 6.67
CA GLU A 775 -49.10 -26.60 6.46
C GLU A 775 -48.49 -27.26 7.71
N GLY A 776 -47.90 -26.47 8.61
CA GLY A 776 -47.44 -26.94 9.93
C GLY A 776 -48.55 -27.06 10.97
N HIS A 777 -48.39 -27.94 11.95
CA HIS A 777 -49.39 -28.18 12.99
C HIS A 777 -49.11 -27.39 14.29
N SER A 778 -50.11 -27.32 15.18
CA SER A 778 -50.03 -26.61 16.47
C SER A 778 -49.70 -25.11 16.36
N THR A 779 -49.97 -24.46 15.23
CA THR A 779 -49.76 -23.01 15.05
C THR A 779 -50.88 -22.21 15.71
N ILE A 780 -50.54 -21.10 16.39
CA ILE A 780 -51.50 -20.19 17.01
C ILE A 780 -51.57 -18.88 16.21
N ILE A 781 -52.76 -18.56 15.71
CA ILE A 781 -53.03 -17.33 14.95
C ILE A 781 -54.00 -16.46 15.73
N TYR A 782 -53.55 -15.30 16.21
CA TYR A 782 -54.42 -14.46 17.03
C TYR A 782 -54.28 -12.95 16.86
N LYS A 783 -55.40 -12.22 17.03
CA LYS A 783 -55.45 -10.75 16.94
C LYS A 783 -54.97 -10.15 15.61
N ASN A 784 -54.93 -10.93 14.53
CA ASN A 784 -54.52 -10.44 13.21
C ASN A 784 -55.69 -9.73 12.49
N ILE A 785 -55.35 -8.76 11.65
CA ILE A 785 -56.30 -7.97 10.84
C ILE A 785 -56.13 -8.32 9.37
N PHE A 786 -57.20 -8.75 8.71
CA PHE A 786 -57.24 -9.06 7.29
C PHE A 786 -58.27 -8.18 6.59
N ASN A 787 -57.87 -7.53 5.50
CA ASN A 787 -58.77 -6.70 4.72
C ASN A 787 -58.47 -6.80 3.21
N ASN A 788 -59.51 -7.10 2.42
CA ASN A 788 -59.44 -7.18 0.96
C ASN A 788 -58.48 -8.26 0.40
N ASN A 789 -58.38 -9.40 1.09
CA ASN A 789 -57.49 -10.51 0.69
C ASN A 789 -58.22 -11.57 -0.13
N GLY A 790 -57.53 -12.36 -0.95
CA GLY A 790 -58.10 -13.51 -1.67
C GLY A 790 -58.80 -14.51 -0.74
N VAL A 791 -58.01 -15.26 0.01
CA VAL A 791 -58.41 -16.02 1.21
C VAL A 791 -57.68 -15.41 2.40
N SER A 792 -58.35 -15.19 3.54
CA SER A 792 -57.65 -14.57 4.68
C SER A 792 -56.78 -15.58 5.42
N ILE A 793 -57.32 -16.74 5.80
CA ILE A 793 -56.56 -17.82 6.41
C ILE A 793 -56.92 -19.14 5.74
N ARG A 794 -55.90 -19.91 5.33
CA ARG A 794 -56.04 -21.26 4.76
C ARG A 794 -55.21 -22.25 5.57
N LEU A 795 -55.80 -23.37 5.94
CA LEU A 795 -55.11 -24.43 6.68
C LEU A 795 -55.15 -25.76 5.92
N ASN A 796 -54.00 -26.39 5.87
CA ASN A 796 -53.77 -27.74 5.40
C ASN A 796 -53.07 -28.59 6.47
N SER A 797 -53.43 -28.39 7.74
CA SER A 797 -52.83 -29.09 8.88
C SER A 797 -53.80 -29.18 10.06
N GLU A 798 -53.42 -29.94 11.09
CA GLU A 798 -54.23 -30.17 12.29
C GLU A 798 -53.75 -29.40 13.53
N THR A 799 -54.55 -29.48 14.60
CA THR A 799 -54.27 -28.92 15.94
C THR A 799 -53.99 -27.42 16.03
N ASN A 800 -54.27 -26.65 14.97
CA ASN A 800 -54.07 -25.20 14.99
C ASN A 800 -55.18 -24.46 15.75
N ARG A 801 -54.83 -23.30 16.30
CA ARG A 801 -55.74 -22.40 17.01
C ARG A 801 -55.84 -21.05 16.31
N ILE A 802 -57.06 -20.67 15.92
CA ILE A 802 -57.36 -19.39 15.26
C ILE A 802 -58.29 -18.58 16.15
N GLU A 803 -57.76 -17.55 16.79
CA GLU A 803 -58.48 -16.81 17.84
C GLU A 803 -58.50 -15.29 17.63
N ASP A 804 -59.65 -14.66 17.84
CA ASP A 804 -59.75 -13.19 17.95
C ASP A 804 -59.22 -12.42 16.72
N ASN A 805 -59.31 -13.00 15.52
CA ASN A 805 -58.90 -12.33 14.29
C ASN A 805 -60.05 -11.51 13.68
N LYS A 806 -59.70 -10.37 13.06
CA LYS A 806 -60.65 -9.49 12.35
C LYS A 806 -60.48 -9.67 10.84
N ILE A 807 -61.46 -10.31 10.19
CA ILE A 807 -61.45 -10.60 8.76
C ILE A 807 -62.54 -9.77 8.07
N LYS A 808 -62.14 -8.98 7.07
CA LYS A 808 -63.04 -8.12 6.29
C LYS A 808 -62.81 -8.27 4.79
N ASN A 809 -63.91 -8.34 4.04
CA ASN A 809 -63.93 -8.22 2.58
C ASN A 809 -63.03 -9.24 1.86
N SER A 810 -62.93 -10.48 2.32
CA SER A 810 -62.15 -11.48 1.58
C SER A 810 -62.81 -11.76 0.21
N LYS A 811 -62.02 -11.75 -0.87
CA LYS A 811 -62.48 -11.95 -2.25
C LYS A 811 -63.02 -13.35 -2.51
N ASN A 812 -62.75 -14.32 -1.63
CA ASN A 812 -63.33 -15.67 -1.67
C ASN A 812 -63.80 -16.17 -0.28
N ILE A 813 -62.87 -16.65 0.55
CA ILE A 813 -63.18 -17.30 1.84
C ILE A 813 -62.47 -16.57 2.97
N GLY A 814 -63.14 -16.40 4.12
CA GLY A 814 -62.50 -15.89 5.33
C GLY A 814 -61.49 -16.90 5.90
N ILE A 815 -62.01 -18.01 6.45
CA ILE A 815 -61.19 -19.10 6.99
C ILE A 815 -61.50 -20.38 6.21
N ASN A 816 -60.50 -21.02 5.63
CA ASN A 816 -60.62 -22.23 4.81
C ASN A 816 -59.77 -23.38 5.36
N ILE A 817 -60.39 -24.38 5.96
CA ILE A 817 -59.72 -25.64 6.36
C ILE A 817 -59.92 -26.66 5.23
N LEU A 818 -58.82 -27.18 4.71
CA LEU A 818 -58.79 -28.20 3.66
C LEU A 818 -59.01 -29.59 4.27
N SER A 819 -58.00 -30.45 4.31
CA SER A 819 -58.19 -31.90 4.54
C SER A 819 -58.04 -32.34 6.00
N TYR A 820 -57.30 -31.61 6.83
CA TYR A 820 -56.90 -32.05 8.18
C TYR A 820 -57.79 -31.46 9.29
N GLY A 821 -58.01 -32.26 10.34
CA GLY A 821 -59.00 -32.02 11.40
C GLY A 821 -58.46 -31.37 12.67
N TYR A 822 -59.20 -31.48 13.77
CA TYR A 822 -58.77 -31.05 15.13
C TYR A 822 -58.39 -29.57 15.30
N ASN A 823 -58.78 -28.72 14.35
CA ASN A 823 -58.50 -27.29 14.45
C ASN A 823 -59.54 -26.57 15.33
N THR A 824 -59.10 -25.52 16.02
CA THR A 824 -59.92 -24.71 16.93
C THR A 824 -60.07 -23.29 16.40
N ILE A 825 -61.30 -22.85 16.11
CA ILE A 825 -61.62 -21.52 15.58
C ILE A 825 -62.52 -20.78 16.57
N ILE A 826 -62.00 -19.77 17.26
CA ILE A 826 -62.66 -19.13 18.42
C ILE A 826 -62.71 -17.60 18.30
N LYS A 827 -63.86 -16.98 18.62
CA LYS A 827 -63.98 -15.50 18.77
C LYS A 827 -63.61 -14.65 17.55
N ASN A 828 -63.54 -15.21 16.34
CA ASN A 828 -63.17 -14.44 15.15
C ASN A 828 -64.35 -13.57 14.67
N ASN A 829 -64.05 -12.36 14.21
CA ASN A 829 -65.01 -11.44 13.61
C ASN A 829 -64.82 -11.37 12.09
N ILE A 830 -65.73 -11.98 11.35
CA ILE A 830 -65.61 -12.24 9.92
C ILE A 830 -66.75 -11.53 9.17
N SER A 831 -66.43 -10.65 8.22
CA SER A 831 -67.46 -9.85 7.53
C SER A 831 -67.16 -9.56 6.06
N GLY A 832 -68.19 -9.56 5.22
CA GLY A 832 -68.10 -9.03 3.85
C GLY A 832 -67.45 -9.97 2.81
N ASN A 833 -67.19 -11.23 3.15
CA ASN A 833 -66.54 -12.18 2.24
C ASN A 833 -67.45 -12.58 1.07
N SER A 834 -66.92 -12.74 -0.14
CA SER A 834 -67.74 -13.01 -1.33
C SER A 834 -68.44 -14.38 -1.31
N ASN A 835 -67.80 -15.41 -0.75
CA ASN A 835 -68.26 -16.80 -0.82
C ASN A 835 -68.55 -17.41 0.56
N HIS A 836 -67.53 -17.66 1.39
CA HIS A 836 -67.71 -18.31 2.69
C HIS A 836 -67.14 -17.48 3.85
N GLY A 837 -67.83 -17.47 4.99
CA GLY A 837 -67.25 -17.00 6.25
C GLY A 837 -66.19 -17.97 6.73
N ILE A 838 -66.62 -19.20 7.04
CA ILE A 838 -65.75 -20.33 7.38
C ILE A 838 -66.12 -21.53 6.51
N ARG A 839 -65.13 -22.19 5.89
CA ARG A 839 -65.28 -23.48 5.20
C ARG A 839 -64.33 -24.48 5.83
N ALA A 840 -64.79 -25.69 6.12
CA ALA A 840 -63.93 -26.81 6.55
C ALA A 840 -64.30 -28.10 5.82
N ILE A 841 -63.33 -28.76 5.21
CA ILE A 841 -63.49 -30.07 4.53
C ILE A 841 -62.79 -31.17 5.35
N SER A 842 -62.98 -31.12 6.67
CA SER A 842 -62.33 -32.05 7.60
C SER A 842 -63.18 -32.34 8.83
N SER A 843 -62.74 -33.32 9.63
CA SER A 843 -63.45 -33.82 10.81
C SER A 843 -62.88 -33.25 12.12
N ASN A 844 -63.61 -33.39 13.23
CA ASN A 844 -63.14 -33.05 14.59
C ASN A 844 -62.76 -31.57 14.83
N ASN A 845 -63.22 -30.62 14.01
CA ASN A 845 -62.95 -29.20 14.24
C ASN A 845 -63.90 -28.59 15.28
N ASN A 846 -63.40 -27.59 15.99
CA ASN A 846 -64.10 -26.90 17.06
C ASN A 846 -64.27 -25.40 16.74
N ILE A 847 -65.48 -25.01 16.31
CA ILE A 847 -65.81 -23.65 15.83
C ILE A 847 -66.74 -22.97 16.84
N LYS A 848 -66.20 -22.07 17.67
CA LYS A 848 -66.93 -21.48 18.80
C LYS A 848 -66.91 -19.95 18.85
N ASN A 849 -68.02 -19.34 19.25
CA ASN A 849 -68.12 -17.90 19.55
C ASN A 849 -67.72 -16.97 18.38
N ASN A 850 -67.77 -17.41 17.12
CA ASN A 850 -67.41 -16.57 15.98
C ASN A 850 -68.60 -15.70 15.55
N ASN A 851 -68.32 -14.47 15.11
CA ASN A 851 -69.30 -13.53 14.56
C ASN A 851 -69.09 -13.40 13.05
N ILE A 852 -70.05 -13.86 12.23
CA ILE A 852 -69.94 -13.96 10.78
C ILE A 852 -71.05 -13.14 10.11
N LYS A 853 -70.70 -12.16 9.27
CA LYS A 853 -71.66 -11.26 8.60
C LYS A 853 -71.40 -11.17 7.08
N ASN A 854 -72.46 -11.03 6.29
CA ASN A 854 -72.42 -10.69 4.86
C ASN A 854 -71.68 -11.66 3.92
N ALA A 855 -71.34 -12.87 4.35
CA ALA A 855 -70.84 -13.94 3.47
C ALA A 855 -71.98 -14.62 2.69
N LYS A 856 -71.75 -15.22 1.50
CA LYS A 856 -72.78 -16.00 0.79
C LYS A 856 -73.23 -17.20 1.63
N ILE A 857 -72.28 -17.98 2.14
CA ILE A 857 -72.51 -19.03 3.14
C ILE A 857 -71.76 -18.67 4.43
N GLY A 858 -72.43 -18.74 5.58
CA GLY A 858 -71.83 -18.39 6.86
C GLY A 858 -70.75 -19.39 7.27
N ILE A 859 -71.16 -20.62 7.56
CA ILE A 859 -70.27 -21.75 7.86
C ILE A 859 -70.63 -22.93 6.95
N ASN A 860 -69.64 -23.53 6.29
CA ASN A 860 -69.79 -24.73 5.45
C ASN A 860 -68.85 -25.83 5.91
N ILE A 861 -69.39 -26.97 6.36
CA ILE A 861 -68.60 -28.09 6.87
C ILE A 861 -68.88 -29.34 6.04
N ASN A 862 -67.81 -30.05 5.64
CA ASN A 862 -67.86 -31.39 5.09
C ASN A 862 -66.94 -32.30 5.92
N GLY A 863 -67.51 -33.06 6.86
CA GLY A 863 -66.75 -33.92 7.77
C GLY A 863 -67.55 -34.37 8.99
N ASN A 864 -66.95 -35.24 9.80
CA ASN A 864 -67.59 -35.88 10.95
C ASN A 864 -67.15 -35.26 12.28
N LYS A 865 -67.93 -35.44 13.35
CA LYS A 865 -67.57 -35.10 14.74
C LYS A 865 -67.15 -33.63 14.98
N ASN A 866 -67.49 -32.70 14.10
CA ASN A 866 -67.22 -31.28 14.26
C ASN A 866 -68.22 -30.63 15.25
N ILE A 867 -67.78 -29.60 15.98
CA ILE A 867 -68.56 -28.87 16.97
C ILE A 867 -68.69 -27.40 16.57
N LEU A 868 -69.92 -26.93 16.34
CA LEU A 868 -70.26 -25.53 16.10
C LEU A 868 -71.07 -25.01 17.29
N GLN A 869 -70.48 -24.13 18.10
CA GLN A 869 -71.13 -23.67 19.33
C GLN A 869 -71.11 -22.14 19.50
N LYS A 870 -72.25 -21.55 19.89
CA LYS A 870 -72.35 -20.11 20.24
C LYS A 870 -71.92 -19.14 19.12
N ASN A 871 -71.93 -19.55 17.85
CA ASN A 871 -71.60 -18.64 16.75
C ASN A 871 -72.79 -17.75 16.39
N THR A 872 -72.52 -16.50 16.01
CA THR A 872 -73.52 -15.53 15.52
C THR A 872 -73.35 -15.34 14.02
N ILE A 873 -74.37 -15.63 13.21
CA ILE A 873 -74.27 -15.72 11.75
C ILE A 873 -75.37 -14.90 11.07
N LYS A 874 -74.96 -13.96 10.21
CA LYS A 874 -75.82 -13.13 9.34
C LYS A 874 -75.29 -13.17 7.90
N SER A 875 -75.41 -14.30 7.22
CA SER A 875 -74.99 -14.49 5.82
C SER A 875 -76.07 -14.08 4.80
N LYS A 876 -75.80 -14.18 3.50
CA LYS A 876 -76.74 -13.82 2.42
C LYS A 876 -77.63 -14.99 2.01
N LEU A 877 -77.07 -16.20 1.82
CA LEU A 877 -77.80 -17.37 1.29
C LEU A 877 -78.05 -18.44 2.36
N ILE A 878 -77.00 -19.05 2.93
CA ILE A 878 -77.13 -20.14 3.91
C ILE A 878 -76.38 -19.77 5.19
N GLY A 879 -77.00 -19.95 6.35
CA GLY A 879 -76.36 -19.75 7.65
C GLY A 879 -75.28 -20.81 7.91
N ILE A 880 -75.71 -22.07 8.06
CA ILE A 880 -74.83 -23.22 8.23
C ILE A 880 -75.17 -24.28 7.18
N LYS A 881 -74.20 -24.68 6.37
CA LYS A 881 -74.25 -25.83 5.46
C LYS A 881 -73.38 -26.94 6.02
N PHE A 882 -73.91 -28.16 6.05
CA PHE A 882 -73.25 -29.28 6.71
C PHE A 882 -73.43 -30.59 5.95
N THR A 883 -72.34 -31.30 5.70
CA THR A 883 -72.33 -32.69 5.20
C THR A 883 -71.45 -33.54 6.12
N GLY A 884 -71.95 -34.69 6.59
CA GLY A 884 -71.22 -35.61 7.48
C GLY A 884 -72.03 -36.02 8.71
N SER A 885 -71.48 -36.91 9.53
CA SER A 885 -72.16 -37.59 10.64
C SER A 885 -71.55 -37.26 12.00
N ASN A 886 -72.35 -37.43 13.07
CA ASN A 886 -71.95 -37.21 14.48
C ASN A 886 -71.53 -35.77 14.82
N ASN A 887 -71.96 -34.77 14.04
CA ASN A 887 -71.61 -33.37 14.29
C ASN A 887 -72.55 -32.73 15.32
N GLN A 888 -72.08 -31.67 15.98
CA GLN A 888 -72.84 -30.92 16.98
C GLN A 888 -73.00 -29.46 16.57
N ILE A 889 -74.23 -28.98 16.47
CA ILE A 889 -74.59 -27.58 16.20
C ILE A 889 -75.39 -27.08 17.40
N HIS A 890 -74.75 -26.35 18.31
CA HIS A 890 -75.29 -26.01 19.62
C HIS A 890 -75.30 -24.50 19.93
N LYS A 891 -76.43 -23.93 20.36
CA LYS A 891 -76.51 -22.53 20.82
C LYS A 891 -76.07 -21.47 19.80
N ASN A 892 -76.15 -21.72 18.49
CA ASN A 892 -75.83 -20.72 17.48
C ASN A 892 -77.01 -19.78 17.23
N THR A 893 -76.73 -18.51 16.91
CA THR A 893 -77.72 -17.49 16.55
C THR A 893 -77.58 -17.16 15.07
N ILE A 894 -78.65 -17.38 14.29
CA ILE A 894 -78.63 -17.28 12.83
C ILE A 894 -79.81 -16.40 12.37
N ALA A 895 -79.53 -15.30 11.67
CA ALA A 895 -80.55 -14.31 11.29
C ALA A 895 -80.33 -13.67 9.91
N ASN A 896 -81.42 -13.17 9.29
CA ASN A 896 -81.43 -12.37 8.05
C ASN A 896 -80.94 -13.07 6.76
N ILE A 897 -81.10 -14.39 6.71
CA ILE A 897 -80.55 -15.33 5.70
C ILE A 897 -81.65 -16.05 4.91
N LYS A 898 -81.38 -16.64 3.73
CA LYS A 898 -82.39 -17.44 2.98
C LYS A 898 -82.67 -18.79 3.65
N ILE A 899 -81.65 -19.61 3.94
CA ILE A 899 -81.78 -20.91 4.62
C ILE A 899 -80.97 -20.91 5.92
N GLY A 900 -81.60 -21.28 7.04
CA GLY A 900 -81.01 -21.36 8.39
C GLY A 900 -79.84 -22.32 8.49
N ILE A 901 -80.19 -23.59 8.63
CA ILE A 901 -79.26 -24.71 8.77
C ILE A 901 -79.66 -25.75 7.73
N SER A 902 -78.72 -26.21 6.93
CA SER A 902 -78.89 -27.30 5.97
C SER A 902 -77.90 -28.41 6.29
N ILE A 903 -78.38 -29.58 6.73
CA ILE A 903 -77.55 -30.75 7.05
C ILE A 903 -77.86 -31.96 6.17
N LYS A 904 -76.80 -32.73 5.84
CA LYS A 904 -76.86 -34.06 5.23
C LYS A 904 -75.92 -35.02 5.97
N GLY A 905 -76.45 -36.09 6.54
CA GLY A 905 -75.69 -37.13 7.25
C GLY A 905 -76.39 -37.64 8.50
N ASN A 906 -75.77 -38.59 9.21
CA ASN A 906 -76.41 -39.36 10.28
C ASN A 906 -75.96 -38.92 11.68
N LYS A 907 -76.77 -39.19 12.71
CA LYS A 907 -76.40 -39.00 14.13
C LYS A 907 -75.97 -37.56 14.50
N ASN A 908 -76.35 -36.55 13.71
CA ASN A 908 -76.03 -35.15 14.00
C ASN A 908 -76.93 -34.59 15.10
N LYS A 909 -76.38 -33.72 15.97
CA LYS A 909 -77.08 -33.07 17.08
C LYS A 909 -77.24 -31.57 16.81
N ILE A 910 -78.44 -31.14 16.43
CA ILE A 910 -78.81 -29.73 16.26
C ILE A 910 -79.60 -29.30 17.49
N THR A 911 -78.97 -28.55 18.41
CA THR A 911 -79.60 -28.23 19.70
C THR A 911 -79.53 -26.76 20.12
N SER A 912 -80.62 -26.24 20.68
CA SER A 912 -80.66 -24.91 21.31
C SER A 912 -80.28 -23.73 20.38
N ASN A 913 -80.43 -23.85 19.06
CA ASN A 913 -80.11 -22.77 18.12
C ASN A 913 -81.29 -21.78 17.98
N ILE A 914 -80.98 -20.51 17.76
CA ILE A 914 -81.96 -19.44 17.47
C ILE A 914 -81.85 -19.10 15.99
N ILE A 915 -82.92 -19.32 15.23
CA ILE A 915 -82.92 -19.25 13.77
C ILE A 915 -84.07 -18.35 13.31
N LYS A 916 -83.74 -17.40 12.43
CA LYS A 916 -84.68 -16.56 11.70
C LYS A 916 -84.23 -16.47 10.24
N SER A 917 -84.92 -17.18 9.36
CA SER A 917 -84.63 -17.22 7.92
C SER A 917 -85.75 -16.62 7.07
N LYS A 918 -85.41 -16.27 5.83
CA LYS A 918 -86.31 -15.73 4.81
C LYS A 918 -87.00 -16.83 4.00
N LEU A 919 -86.57 -18.10 4.09
CA LEU A 919 -87.20 -19.25 3.44
C LEU A 919 -87.33 -20.43 4.43
N ASN A 920 -86.34 -21.32 4.55
CA ASN A 920 -86.41 -22.50 5.41
C ASN A 920 -85.48 -22.37 6.61
N GLY A 921 -85.99 -22.71 7.79
CA GLY A 921 -85.25 -22.69 9.05
C GLY A 921 -84.20 -23.79 9.14
N ILE A 922 -84.58 -24.99 9.54
CA ILE A 922 -83.71 -26.18 9.56
C ILE A 922 -84.14 -27.13 8.45
N VAL A 923 -83.20 -27.55 7.60
CA VAL A 923 -83.37 -28.62 6.62
C VAL A 923 -82.38 -29.74 6.93
N SER A 924 -82.86 -30.95 7.20
CA SER A 924 -82.07 -32.08 7.65
C SER A 924 -82.34 -33.33 6.83
N HIS A 925 -81.29 -33.98 6.32
CA HIS A 925 -81.39 -35.25 5.58
C HIS A 925 -80.46 -36.29 6.21
N GLY A 926 -80.99 -37.45 6.60
CA GLY A 926 -80.22 -38.57 7.15
C GLY A 926 -80.90 -39.21 8.36
N ASN A 927 -80.27 -40.24 8.91
CA ASN A 927 -80.84 -41.11 9.92
C ASN A 927 -80.32 -40.77 11.33
N GLN A 928 -81.13 -41.02 12.35
CA GLN A 928 -80.75 -40.87 13.77
C GLN A 928 -80.30 -39.45 14.19
N ASN A 929 -80.67 -38.42 13.44
CA ASN A 929 -80.38 -37.04 13.79
C ASN A 929 -81.25 -36.57 14.96
N LEU A 930 -80.66 -35.80 15.87
CA LEU A 930 -81.33 -35.15 17.01
C LEU A 930 -81.50 -33.66 16.70
N ILE A 931 -82.74 -33.21 16.54
CA ILE A 931 -83.09 -31.79 16.39
C ILE A 931 -83.88 -31.40 17.64
N SER A 932 -83.26 -30.68 18.59
CA SER A 932 -83.91 -30.40 19.87
C SER A 932 -83.72 -29.01 20.45
N LYS A 933 -84.74 -28.45 21.11
CA LYS A 933 -84.68 -27.13 21.78
C LYS A 933 -84.36 -25.94 20.86
N ASN A 934 -84.51 -26.06 19.54
CA ASN A 934 -84.25 -24.96 18.61
C ASN A 934 -85.44 -24.00 18.54
N LYS A 935 -85.19 -22.70 18.39
CA LYS A 935 -86.19 -21.65 18.17
C LYS A 935 -86.11 -21.16 16.73
N ASP A 936 -87.07 -21.55 15.91
CA ASP A 936 -87.07 -21.45 14.45
C ASP A 936 -88.39 -20.86 13.92
N ASN A 937 -88.55 -19.56 14.14
CA ASN A 937 -89.84 -18.88 14.00
C ASN A 937 -89.88 -17.93 12.79
N SER A 938 -91.08 -17.73 12.26
CA SER A 938 -91.41 -16.68 11.27
C SER A 938 -90.68 -16.79 9.93
N ASN A 939 -90.41 -18.03 9.49
CA ASN A 939 -89.81 -18.31 8.19
C ASN A 939 -90.87 -18.31 7.07
N LYS A 940 -90.51 -17.94 5.83
CA LYS A 940 -91.47 -17.93 4.69
C LYS A 940 -91.74 -19.32 4.09
N GLY A 941 -90.98 -20.34 4.47
CA GLY A 941 -91.13 -21.74 4.09
C GLY A 941 -91.37 -22.61 5.31
N TYR A 942 -90.59 -23.68 5.46
CA TYR A 942 -90.65 -24.57 6.62
C TYR A 942 -89.89 -24.00 7.81
N GLY A 943 -90.37 -24.27 9.03
CA GLY A 943 -89.51 -24.19 10.21
C GLY A 943 -88.47 -25.30 10.13
N ILE A 944 -88.86 -26.49 10.58
CA ILE A 944 -88.00 -27.68 10.51
C ILE A 944 -88.50 -28.62 9.40
N GLN A 945 -87.62 -28.99 8.47
CA GLN A 945 -87.83 -30.07 7.51
C GLN A 945 -86.78 -31.14 7.76
N SER A 946 -87.20 -32.38 8.03
CA SER A 946 -86.29 -33.51 8.24
C SER A 946 -86.68 -34.69 7.37
N SER A 947 -85.72 -35.39 6.76
CA SER A 947 -85.95 -36.66 6.09
C SER A 947 -84.95 -37.72 6.49
N GLY A 948 -85.36 -39.00 6.43
CA GLY A 948 -84.63 -40.16 6.91
C GLY A 948 -85.28 -40.81 8.14
N ASN A 949 -84.67 -41.87 8.62
CA ASN A 949 -85.26 -42.80 9.58
C ASN A 949 -84.68 -42.63 10.98
N LYS A 950 -85.47 -42.94 12.02
CA LYS A 950 -85.05 -42.91 13.44
C LYS A 950 -84.59 -41.53 13.95
N ASN A 951 -84.94 -40.43 13.28
CA ASN A 951 -84.63 -39.08 13.74
C ASN A 951 -85.45 -38.71 14.98
N LYS A 952 -84.87 -37.93 15.90
CA LYS A 952 -85.52 -37.41 17.10
C LYS A 952 -85.67 -35.89 17.00
N ILE A 953 -86.90 -35.42 16.86
CA ILE A 953 -87.25 -33.99 16.78
C ILE A 953 -88.00 -33.63 18.05
N SER A 954 -87.36 -32.96 19.01
CA SER A 954 -88.02 -32.70 20.31
C SER A 954 -87.82 -31.33 20.94
N LYS A 955 -88.84 -30.81 21.61
CA LYS A 955 -88.77 -29.53 22.36
C LYS A 955 -88.42 -28.31 21.51
N ASN A 956 -88.62 -28.34 20.19
CA ASN A 956 -88.36 -27.19 19.31
C ASN A 956 -89.55 -26.22 19.31
N ILE A 957 -89.28 -24.95 19.01
CA ILE A 957 -90.28 -23.89 18.81
C ILE A 957 -90.21 -23.47 17.35
N ALA A 958 -91.20 -23.83 16.55
CA ALA A 958 -91.31 -23.57 15.11
C ALA A 958 -92.61 -22.84 14.77
N ASN A 959 -92.83 -21.67 15.36
CA ASN A 959 -94.05 -20.89 15.26
C ASN A 959 -94.03 -19.90 14.09
N LYS A 960 -95.22 -19.52 13.60
CA LYS A 960 -95.43 -18.46 12.58
C LYS A 960 -94.75 -18.72 11.22
N ASN A 961 -94.46 -19.98 10.89
CA ASN A 961 -93.85 -20.35 9.61
C ASN A 961 -94.90 -20.42 8.51
N LYS A 962 -94.68 -19.80 7.34
CA LYS A 962 -95.72 -19.67 6.29
C LYS A 962 -96.10 -21.02 5.64
N ASN A 963 -95.24 -22.04 5.70
CA ASN A 963 -95.58 -23.41 5.25
C ASN A 963 -95.91 -24.33 6.45
N HIS A 964 -95.20 -25.44 6.64
CA HIS A 964 -95.32 -26.27 7.83
C HIS A 964 -94.34 -25.83 8.93
N GLY A 965 -94.76 -25.88 10.19
CA GLY A 965 -93.87 -25.67 11.34
C GLY A 965 -92.79 -26.73 11.40
N ILE A 966 -93.19 -28.01 11.34
CA ILE A 966 -92.29 -29.17 11.26
C ILE A 966 -92.80 -30.11 10.15
N LYS A 967 -91.93 -30.53 9.21
CA LYS A 967 -92.20 -31.52 8.17
C LYS A 967 -91.20 -32.68 8.28
N ILE A 968 -91.69 -33.92 8.33
CA ILE A 968 -90.85 -35.11 8.48
C ILE A 968 -91.21 -36.15 7.43
N ASN A 969 -90.20 -36.69 6.74
CA ASN A 969 -90.36 -37.76 5.75
C ASN A 969 -89.43 -38.95 6.08
N GLY A 970 -89.97 -40.12 6.40
CA GLY A 970 -89.22 -41.35 6.72
C GLY A 970 -89.82 -42.10 7.91
N ASP A 971 -89.17 -43.18 8.30
CA ASP A 971 -89.75 -44.18 9.21
C ASP A 971 -89.13 -44.13 10.61
N LYS A 972 -89.89 -44.59 11.62
CA LYS A 972 -89.41 -44.76 13.01
C LYS A 972 -88.91 -43.47 13.67
N ASN A 973 -89.31 -42.29 13.17
CA ASN A 973 -88.94 -41.00 13.74
C ASN A 973 -89.73 -40.71 15.03
N LYS A 974 -89.11 -39.98 15.98
CA LYS A 974 -89.71 -39.56 17.25
C LYS A 974 -89.87 -38.04 17.28
N VAL A 975 -91.10 -37.55 17.35
CA VAL A 975 -91.48 -36.14 17.29
C VAL A 975 -92.18 -35.75 18.58
N THR A 976 -91.44 -35.19 19.54
CA THR A 976 -91.96 -35.01 20.91
C THR A 976 -91.86 -33.60 21.48
N ASP A 977 -92.91 -33.12 22.15
CA ASP A 977 -92.91 -31.87 22.93
C ASP A 977 -92.55 -30.59 22.14
N ASN A 978 -92.78 -30.55 20.82
CA ASN A 978 -92.51 -29.37 20.00
C ASN A 978 -93.67 -28.37 20.03
N PHE A 979 -93.38 -27.08 19.85
CA PHE A 979 -94.35 -26.01 19.66
C PHE A 979 -94.35 -25.61 18.18
N ALA A 980 -95.48 -25.79 17.48
CA ALA A 980 -95.62 -25.43 16.07
C ALA A 980 -96.95 -24.73 15.82
N ARG A 981 -97.04 -23.48 16.27
CA ARG A 981 -98.27 -22.68 16.30
C ARG A 981 -98.29 -21.64 15.18
N LEU A 982 -99.49 -21.25 14.74
CA LEU A 982 -99.71 -20.17 13.76
C LEU A 982 -98.98 -20.37 12.42
N CYS A 983 -98.82 -21.61 11.97
CA CYS A 983 -98.21 -21.91 10.68
C CYS A 983 -99.24 -21.89 9.53
N GLY A 984 -98.81 -21.62 8.30
CA GLY A 984 -99.74 -21.38 7.18
C GLY A 984 -100.42 -22.64 6.62
N ILE A 985 -99.75 -23.81 6.65
CA ILE A 985 -100.34 -25.07 6.16
C ILE A 985 -100.58 -26.10 7.28
N HIS A 986 -99.53 -26.63 7.93
CA HIS A 986 -99.69 -27.55 9.07
C HIS A 986 -98.74 -27.17 10.19
N GLY A 987 -99.13 -27.33 11.45
CA GLY A 987 -98.18 -27.26 12.56
C GLY A 987 -97.10 -28.34 12.40
N ILE A 988 -97.53 -29.60 12.27
CA ILE A 988 -96.64 -30.76 12.04
C ILE A 988 -97.17 -31.59 10.85
N LYS A 989 -96.32 -31.93 9.88
CA LYS A 989 -96.60 -32.89 8.79
C LYS A 989 -95.60 -34.05 8.85
N ILE A 990 -96.08 -35.28 8.75
CA ILE A 990 -95.27 -36.50 8.82
C ILE A 990 -95.71 -37.47 7.72
N SER A 991 -94.75 -38.06 7.02
CA SER A 991 -94.96 -39.08 6.00
C SER A 991 -93.95 -40.22 6.19
N GLY A 992 -94.42 -41.48 6.26
CA GLY A 992 -93.61 -42.68 6.52
C GLY A 992 -94.18 -43.54 7.65
N ASP A 993 -93.55 -44.66 7.96
CA ASP A 993 -94.12 -45.71 8.80
C ASP A 993 -93.51 -45.75 10.21
N CYS A 994 -94.28 -46.27 11.18
CA CYS A 994 -93.82 -46.49 12.57
C CYS A 994 -93.29 -45.24 13.30
N ASN A 995 -93.68 -44.02 12.89
CA ASN A 995 -93.29 -42.78 13.55
C ASN A 995 -94.07 -42.58 14.87
N THR A 996 -93.44 -41.94 15.86
CA THR A 996 -94.07 -41.56 17.14
C THR A 996 -94.21 -40.06 17.24
N VAL A 997 -95.42 -39.56 17.47
CA VAL A 997 -95.76 -38.13 17.55
C VAL A 997 -96.47 -37.86 18.87
N THR A 998 -95.79 -37.24 19.84
CA THR A 998 -96.33 -37.16 21.21
C THR A 998 -96.03 -35.85 21.93
N GLY A 999 -96.97 -35.31 22.70
CA GLY A 999 -96.70 -34.16 23.58
C GLY A 999 -96.56 -32.80 22.88
N ASN A 1000 -96.77 -32.72 21.56
CA ASN A 1000 -96.58 -31.48 20.80
C ASN A 1000 -97.73 -30.48 21.03
N LYS A 1001 -97.42 -29.17 21.05
CA LYS A 1001 -98.35 -28.05 21.21
C LYS A 1001 -98.57 -27.33 19.87
N LEU A 1002 -99.77 -27.43 19.33
CA LEU A 1002 -100.13 -27.01 17.96
C LEU A 1002 -101.03 -25.75 17.97
N GLY A 1003 -101.48 -25.27 16.81
CA GLY A 1003 -102.31 -24.05 16.68
C GLY A 1003 -103.83 -24.29 16.68
N LYS A 1004 -104.64 -23.21 16.74
CA LYS A 1004 -106.10 -23.28 16.96
C LYS A 1004 -106.96 -23.77 15.76
N LYS A 1005 -106.49 -23.71 14.50
CA LYS A 1005 -107.27 -24.09 13.29
C LYS A 1005 -107.33 -25.62 13.10
N ALA A 1006 -108.52 -26.21 13.22
CA ALA A 1006 -108.70 -27.66 13.35
C ALA A 1006 -108.11 -28.50 12.21
N SER A 1007 -108.34 -28.10 10.95
CA SER A 1007 -107.93 -28.79 9.71
C SER A 1007 -106.44 -28.68 9.36
N LYS A 1008 -105.66 -27.92 10.14
CA LYS A 1008 -104.27 -27.55 9.82
C LYS A 1008 -103.30 -27.79 10.98
N ARG A 1009 -103.65 -28.68 11.93
CA ARG A 1009 -102.85 -28.94 13.14
C ARG A 1009 -101.71 -29.92 12.88
N ILE A 1010 -102.08 -31.17 12.60
CA ILE A 1010 -101.18 -32.30 12.44
C ILE A 1010 -101.67 -33.14 11.27
N CYS A 1011 -100.73 -33.60 10.45
CA CYS A 1011 -101.01 -34.41 9.28
C CYS A 1011 -100.00 -35.56 9.27
N VAL A 1012 -100.48 -36.80 9.33
CA VAL A 1012 -99.63 -38.01 9.43
C VAL A 1012 -100.08 -39.02 8.39
N TYR A 1013 -99.16 -39.48 7.54
CA TYR A 1013 -99.40 -40.48 6.51
C TYR A 1013 -98.42 -41.65 6.67
N GLY A 1014 -98.90 -42.89 6.52
CA GLY A 1014 -98.11 -44.14 6.61
C GLY A 1014 -98.65 -45.14 7.65
N TYR A 1015 -98.12 -46.36 7.64
CA TYR A 1015 -98.54 -47.51 8.45
C TYR A 1015 -97.93 -47.50 9.87
N LYS A 1016 -98.69 -47.96 10.87
CA LYS A 1016 -98.26 -48.12 12.29
C LYS A 1016 -97.70 -46.84 12.98
N ASN A 1017 -98.12 -45.66 12.54
CA ASN A 1017 -97.74 -44.41 13.22
C ASN A 1017 -98.48 -44.24 14.57
N THR A 1018 -97.76 -43.88 15.62
CA THR A 1018 -98.33 -43.60 16.96
C THR A 1018 -98.50 -42.09 17.16
N VAL A 1019 -99.75 -41.63 17.32
CA VAL A 1019 -100.08 -40.21 17.57
C VAL A 1019 -100.83 -40.10 18.90
N LYS A 1020 -100.21 -39.54 19.94
CA LYS A 1020 -100.83 -39.47 21.29
C LYS A 1020 -100.46 -38.19 22.07
N LYS A 1021 -101.33 -37.72 22.97
CA LYS A 1021 -101.05 -36.61 23.90
C LYS A 1021 -100.59 -35.28 23.24
N ASN A 1022 -101.01 -34.96 22.02
CA ASN A 1022 -100.72 -33.67 21.36
C ASN A 1022 -101.82 -32.65 21.69
N LYS A 1023 -101.45 -31.43 22.13
CA LYS A 1023 -102.38 -30.41 22.66
C LYS A 1023 -102.60 -29.24 21.67
N LYS A 1024 -103.80 -28.64 21.71
CA LYS A 1024 -104.17 -27.41 20.99
C LYS A 1024 -103.43 -26.17 21.51
#